data_AF-A0A1L7D068-F1
#
_entry.id   AF-A0A1L7D068-F1
#
_cell.length_a   1.000
_cell.length_b   1.000
_cell.length_c   1.000
_cell.angle_alpha   90.00
_cell.angle_beta   90.00
_cell.angle_gamma   90.00
#
_symmetry.space_group_name_H-M   'P 1'
#
loop_
_entity.id
_entity.type
_entity.pdbx_description
1 polymer ?
#
loop_
_entity_poly.entity_id
_entity_poly.type
_entity_poly.pdbx_seq_one_letter_code
_entity_poly.pdbx_strand_id
1 'polypeptide(L)'
;MTDTAPRRRLRAAAAALPLILAPLTAPGAAAAPGGSAMWTPAPAETAAPAPIRETDQDLAGLPAGVRVAKVQWLTERHVKLLIDSAAMPGAPVAVELLLPRDFHRDRGRTFPVVWHLDGMRAREDYSGWTLETTIDRFYGDKNVLVVLPVGGEASFYSDWDAPEGERHYKWETFLVEELIPVLREGWRAGEERAVVGLSMGGTAAVNLAEHHPGLFDFVGSFSGYLDTTSPGMPRAIAAAMREAGDHDAAKMWGPPGSKRWREHDPKLGVARLKGTTVYVSAGNGNTGQWDEPGEVAPNMPANTAGWGLELLSRMTSETFVQAARRAEVPVEVSFRESGTHSWPYWQFETTQAWPHLADALRLPEGDRGVTCAVGGAIAAKIAELDGVGDCLSDEYPVGDGGVAQDFANGRAYYHPDTGANVLWGRIGARYAEIGGPDSPLGFPTTSERATPDGAGRYVHFTGGSIYWTPETGAHVVGADFANAWGDSGWEAGPLGYPVGERREVAGGAAQDFQRGMLTRAGEGEVRLVAGAIAERYRESGGPDGELGHPAGGAEPLRDGGALQRFEHGIIYHHPEHGAHIVPAGDIFDHWGDTGWENGPFGYPVGEQRRIPAGGLEQEFAGGWIRQLNGRIEEERR
;
A
#
# COMPACT_ATOMS: atom_id res chain seq x y z
N MET A 1 52.24 49.00 63.47
CA MET A 1 52.31 47.95 62.44
C MET A 1 52.42 46.62 63.15
N THR A 2 51.33 45.86 63.16
CA THR A 2 51.22 44.52 63.72
C THR A 2 50.65 43.65 62.61
N ASP A 3 51.40 42.68 62.11
CA ASP A 3 51.21 41.27 62.45
C ASP A 3 52.06 40.38 61.51
N THR A 4 52.53 39.27 62.04
CA THR A 4 53.56 38.37 61.48
C THR A 4 52.99 36.99 61.20
N ALA A 5 53.22 36.44 60.00
CA ALA A 5 52.95 35.03 59.67
C ALA A 5 54.11 34.41 58.85
N PRO A 6 54.62 33.21 59.22
CA PRO A 6 55.71 32.54 58.51
C PRO A 6 55.25 31.37 57.63
N ARG A 7 56.04 31.11 56.57
CA ARG A 7 55.96 29.97 55.65
C ARG A 7 56.23 28.62 56.34
N ARG A 8 55.43 27.58 56.04
CA ARG A 8 55.84 26.16 56.16
C ARG A 8 55.28 25.29 55.04
N ARG A 9 56.13 24.35 54.62
CA ARG A 9 55.98 23.34 53.56
C ARG A 9 54.95 22.27 53.93
N LEU A 10 54.14 21.81 52.98
CA LEU A 10 53.31 20.61 53.10
C LEU A 10 53.96 19.44 52.32
N ARG A 11 54.08 18.31 53.02
CA ARG A 11 54.64 17.04 52.56
C ARG A 11 53.59 16.29 51.73
N ALA A 12 54.05 15.67 50.64
CA ALA A 12 53.31 14.65 49.92
C ALA A 12 53.18 13.39 50.79
N ALA A 13 51.97 12.82 50.86
CA ALA A 13 51.71 11.50 51.42
C ALA A 13 50.94 10.69 50.37
N ALA A 14 51.57 9.63 49.89
CA ALA A 14 50.93 8.58 49.10
C ALA A 14 50.05 7.74 50.03
N ALA A 15 48.79 7.53 49.67
CA ALA A 15 47.90 6.58 50.32
C ALA A 15 47.47 5.53 49.29
N ALA A 16 48.02 4.33 49.43
CA ALA A 16 47.50 3.11 48.82
C ALA A 16 46.19 2.73 49.51
N LEU A 17 45.13 2.43 48.75
CA LEU A 17 43.93 1.78 49.26
C LEU A 17 43.87 0.33 48.78
N PRO A 18 43.53 -0.64 49.65
CA PRO A 18 43.55 -2.06 49.34
C PRO A 18 42.32 -2.47 48.52
N LEU A 19 42.51 -3.36 47.54
CA LEU A 19 41.42 -4.18 47.01
C LEU A 19 41.01 -5.20 48.07
N ILE A 20 39.77 -5.10 48.55
CA ILE A 20 39.11 -6.16 49.30
C ILE A 20 38.01 -6.72 48.39
N LEU A 21 38.22 -7.94 47.89
CA LEU A 21 37.15 -8.80 47.38
C LEU A 21 36.36 -9.32 48.58
N ALA A 22 35.08 -8.99 48.67
CA ALA A 22 34.12 -9.68 49.53
C ALA A 22 33.05 -10.34 48.64
N PRO A 23 32.68 -11.61 48.89
CA PRO A 23 31.63 -12.28 48.13
C PRO A 23 30.28 -11.78 48.63
N LEU A 24 29.49 -11.15 47.75
CA LEU A 24 28.09 -10.87 48.02
C LEU A 24 27.29 -12.17 47.82
N THR A 25 27.02 -12.86 48.92
CA THR A 25 25.95 -13.86 48.99
C THR A 25 24.61 -13.14 48.91
N ALA A 26 23.84 -13.38 47.84
CA ALA A 26 22.47 -12.90 47.71
C ALA A 26 21.55 -13.62 48.73
N PRO A 27 20.67 -12.92 49.45
CA PRO A 27 19.56 -13.58 50.13
C PRO A 27 18.55 -14.04 49.09
N GLY A 28 18.12 -15.31 49.19
CA GLY A 28 17.07 -15.86 48.35
C GLY A 28 15.75 -15.09 48.54
N ALA A 29 15.32 -14.40 47.50
CA ALA A 29 13.95 -13.93 47.35
C ALA A 29 13.17 -14.95 46.52
N ALA A 30 12.07 -15.43 47.09
CA ALA A 30 11.15 -16.35 46.43
C ALA A 30 10.64 -15.76 45.11
N ALA A 31 10.58 -16.61 44.08
CA ALA A 31 10.00 -16.27 42.79
C ALA A 31 8.49 -15.98 42.95
N ALA A 32 8.09 -14.76 42.61
CA ALA A 32 6.72 -14.44 42.25
C ALA A 32 6.61 -14.41 40.72
N PRO A 33 5.59 -15.02 40.10
CA PRO A 33 5.40 -14.96 38.66
C PRO A 33 4.75 -13.62 38.32
N GLY A 34 5.56 -12.67 37.86
CA GLY A 34 5.09 -11.38 37.37
C GLY A 34 6.06 -10.88 36.31
N GLY A 35 5.74 -11.13 35.04
CA GLY A 35 6.46 -10.55 33.91
C GLY A 35 6.41 -9.03 34.01
N SER A 36 7.57 -8.40 34.00
CA SER A 36 7.69 -6.94 34.00
C SER A 36 8.58 -6.57 32.82
N ALA A 37 7.94 -6.07 31.76
CA ALA A 37 8.59 -5.37 30.66
C ALA A 37 9.34 -4.16 31.25
N MET A 38 10.68 -4.23 31.29
CA MET A 38 11.54 -3.20 31.89
C MET A 38 12.06 -2.16 30.88
N TRP A 39 11.71 -2.25 29.60
CA TRP A 39 12.38 -1.49 28.53
C TRP A 39 11.36 -1.06 27.45
N THR A 40 10.85 0.18 27.54
CA THR A 40 9.92 0.88 26.60
C THR A 40 8.58 0.22 26.26
N PRO A 41 7.48 1.00 26.17
CA PRO A 41 6.23 0.47 25.65
C PRO A 41 6.39 0.10 24.18
N ALA A 42 5.81 -1.04 23.78
CA ALA A 42 5.56 -1.36 22.38
C ALA A 42 4.76 -0.22 21.73
N PRO A 43 4.94 0.03 20.42
CA PRO A 43 4.15 1.02 19.71
C PRO A 43 2.65 0.75 19.87
N ALA A 44 1.86 1.81 20.00
CA ALA A 44 0.42 1.68 20.14
C ALA A 44 -0.16 0.96 18.90
N GLU A 45 -1.15 0.09 19.12
CA GLU A 45 -1.95 -0.52 18.04
C GLU A 45 -2.77 0.56 17.33
N THR A 46 -2.15 1.31 16.42
CA THR A 46 -2.87 2.06 15.39
C THR A 46 -3.39 1.07 14.36
N ALA A 47 -4.71 1.05 14.16
CA ALA A 47 -5.33 0.19 13.16
C ALA A 47 -4.69 0.47 11.79
N ALA A 48 -4.13 -0.58 11.20
CA ALA A 48 -3.56 -0.58 9.87
C ALA A 48 -4.57 -0.05 8.83
N PRO A 49 -4.18 0.87 7.92
CA PRO A 49 -5.07 1.31 6.85
C PRO A 49 -5.37 0.12 5.93
N ALA A 50 -6.66 -0.18 5.71
CA ALA A 50 -7.05 -1.21 4.76
C ALA A 50 -6.61 -0.78 3.34
N PRO A 51 -6.10 -1.70 2.50
CA PRO A 51 -5.72 -1.36 1.15
C PRO A 51 -6.96 -0.89 0.42
N ILE A 52 -6.81 0.24 -0.25
CA ILE A 52 -7.93 0.78 -0.99
C ILE A 52 -8.20 -0.15 -2.23
N ARG A 53 -7.20 -0.89 -2.76
CA ARG A 53 -7.27 -1.79 -3.96
C ARG A 53 -6.17 -2.81 -3.87
N GLU A 54 -6.49 -4.00 -4.34
CA GLU A 54 -5.50 -5.03 -4.59
C GLU A 54 -5.45 -5.37 -6.09
N THR A 55 -4.24 -5.57 -6.60
CA THR A 55 -4.01 -5.98 -7.99
C THR A 55 -3.04 -7.15 -8.02
N ASP A 56 -3.22 -8.03 -9.00
CA ASP A 56 -2.21 -9.02 -9.35
C ASP A 56 -1.20 -8.39 -10.33
N GLN A 57 0.07 -8.77 -10.22
CA GLN A 57 1.13 -8.28 -11.10
C GLN A 57 2.00 -9.46 -11.52
N ASP A 58 1.92 -9.80 -12.80
CA ASP A 58 2.80 -10.80 -13.40
C ASP A 58 3.98 -10.08 -14.09
N LEU A 59 5.20 -10.36 -13.64
CA LEU A 59 6.42 -9.74 -14.12
C LEU A 59 7.27 -10.77 -14.85
N ALA A 60 7.36 -10.64 -16.17
CA ALA A 60 8.29 -11.42 -16.97
C ALA A 60 9.73 -10.94 -16.69
N GLY A 61 10.60 -11.83 -16.20
CA GLY A 61 12.02 -11.51 -15.97
C GLY A 61 12.49 -11.56 -14.50
N LEU A 62 11.66 -12.03 -13.58
CA LEU A 62 12.07 -12.28 -12.20
C LEU A 62 12.94 -13.55 -12.06
N PRO A 63 13.81 -13.62 -11.04
CA PRO A 63 14.55 -14.84 -10.72
C PRO A 63 13.62 -16.04 -10.48
N ALA A 64 14.15 -17.24 -10.70
CA ALA A 64 13.37 -18.47 -10.51
C ALA A 64 12.89 -18.59 -9.05
N GLY A 65 11.58 -18.79 -8.87
CA GLY A 65 10.95 -18.90 -7.55
C GLY A 65 10.51 -17.56 -6.95
N VAL A 66 10.77 -16.43 -7.61
CA VAL A 66 10.34 -15.10 -7.18
C VAL A 66 9.08 -14.68 -7.93
N ARG A 67 8.03 -14.25 -7.21
CA ARG A 67 6.83 -13.63 -7.81
C ARG A 67 6.21 -12.58 -6.90
N VAL A 68 5.54 -11.59 -7.50
CA VAL A 68 4.69 -10.66 -6.76
C VAL A 68 3.33 -11.34 -6.55
N ALA A 69 3.11 -11.87 -5.35
CA ALA A 69 1.87 -12.57 -5.00
C ALA A 69 0.67 -11.62 -4.92
N LYS A 70 0.89 -10.38 -4.47
CA LYS A 70 -0.14 -9.34 -4.42
C LYS A 70 0.46 -7.95 -4.41
N VAL A 71 -0.24 -6.99 -5.00
CA VAL A 71 0.05 -5.55 -4.87
C VAL A 71 -1.13 -4.89 -4.17
N GLN A 72 -0.89 -4.33 -3.00
CA GLN A 72 -1.87 -3.66 -2.16
C GLN A 72 -1.64 -2.14 -2.21
N TRP A 73 -2.55 -1.40 -2.82
CA TRP A 73 -2.48 0.06 -2.89
C TRP A 73 -3.14 0.64 -1.64
N LEU A 74 -2.35 1.29 -0.78
CA LEU A 74 -2.81 1.96 0.44
C LEU A 74 -3.21 3.41 0.15
N THR A 75 -2.55 4.04 -0.83
CA THR A 75 -2.94 5.30 -1.48
C THR A 75 -2.57 5.23 -2.97
N GLU A 76 -2.73 6.31 -3.73
CA GLU A 76 -2.18 6.39 -5.10
C GLU A 76 -0.64 6.35 -5.16
N ARG A 77 0.04 6.58 -4.03
CA ARG A 77 1.50 6.67 -3.96
C ARG A 77 2.12 5.85 -2.85
N HIS A 78 1.33 5.13 -2.07
CA HIS A 78 1.82 4.22 -1.05
C HIS A 78 1.30 2.83 -1.37
N VAL A 79 2.22 1.93 -1.68
CA VAL A 79 1.91 0.58 -2.17
C VAL A 79 2.63 -0.43 -1.29
N LYS A 80 1.98 -1.53 -0.95
CA LYS A 80 2.57 -2.67 -0.25
C LYS A 80 2.60 -3.87 -1.19
N LEU A 81 3.79 -4.38 -1.46
CA LEU A 81 4.03 -5.59 -2.24
C LEU A 81 4.09 -6.79 -1.31
N LEU A 82 3.46 -7.89 -1.70
CA LEU A 82 3.66 -9.21 -1.10
C LEU A 82 4.45 -10.05 -2.10
N ILE A 83 5.69 -10.39 -1.76
CA ILE A 83 6.64 -11.05 -2.67
C ILE A 83 6.92 -12.45 -2.16
N ASP A 84 6.65 -13.46 -2.98
CA ASP A 84 7.15 -14.81 -2.71
C ASP A 84 8.65 -14.81 -3.00
N SER A 85 9.44 -15.09 -1.97
CA SER A 85 10.91 -15.13 -2.04
C SER A 85 11.39 -16.56 -2.24
N ALA A 86 12.39 -16.75 -3.11
CA ALA A 86 13.05 -18.05 -3.25
C ALA A 86 14.04 -18.27 -2.10
N ALA A 87 14.73 -17.20 -1.67
CA ALA A 87 15.68 -17.21 -0.56
C ALA A 87 15.01 -17.40 0.81
N MET A 88 13.80 -16.85 0.98
CA MET A 88 13.00 -16.92 2.21
C MET A 88 11.64 -17.57 1.92
N PRO A 89 11.59 -18.90 1.69
CA PRO A 89 10.35 -19.59 1.36
C PRO A 89 9.40 -19.63 2.56
N GLY A 90 8.10 -19.58 2.30
CA GLY A 90 7.07 -19.59 3.33
C GLY A 90 6.01 -18.53 3.07
N ALA A 91 5.76 -17.67 4.05
CA ALA A 91 4.89 -16.52 3.88
C ALA A 91 5.55 -15.47 2.95
N PRO A 92 4.77 -14.75 2.12
CA PRO A 92 5.30 -13.69 1.29
C PRO A 92 5.98 -12.59 2.12
N VAL A 93 7.11 -12.09 1.64
CA VAL A 93 7.83 -10.96 2.23
C VAL A 93 7.13 -9.66 1.82
N ALA A 94 6.77 -8.84 2.79
CA ALA A 94 6.13 -7.55 2.53
C ALA A 94 7.17 -6.44 2.29
N VAL A 95 6.93 -5.59 1.28
CA VAL A 95 7.75 -4.41 1.00
C VAL A 95 6.85 -3.24 0.66
N GLU A 96 6.96 -2.14 1.40
CA GLU A 96 6.25 -0.90 1.09
C GLU A 96 7.05 -0.03 0.11
N LEU A 97 6.35 0.66 -0.77
CA LEU A 97 6.86 1.61 -1.72
C LEU A 97 6.16 2.95 -1.54
N LEU A 98 6.94 4.02 -1.45
CA LEU A 98 6.44 5.38 -1.64
C LEU A 98 6.84 5.84 -3.04
N LEU A 99 5.83 6.05 -3.89
CA LEU A 99 6.01 6.36 -5.30
C LEU A 99 6.48 7.81 -5.47
N PRO A 100 7.43 8.05 -6.39
CA PRO A 100 7.90 9.39 -6.75
C PRO A 100 6.75 10.35 -7.08
N ARG A 101 6.94 11.65 -6.81
CA ARG A 101 5.97 12.72 -7.16
C ARG A 101 5.43 12.56 -8.60
N ASP A 102 6.32 12.39 -9.57
CA ASP A 102 5.96 12.38 -10.99
C ASP A 102 5.63 10.99 -11.53
N PHE A 103 5.44 9.98 -10.67
CA PHE A 103 5.23 8.59 -11.11
C PHE A 103 4.07 8.49 -12.12
N HIS A 104 2.92 9.07 -11.82
CA HIS A 104 1.76 8.99 -12.71
C HIS A 104 1.83 9.98 -13.89
N ARG A 105 2.58 11.08 -13.72
CA ARG A 105 2.72 12.17 -14.69
C ARG A 105 3.64 11.80 -15.84
N ASP A 106 4.80 11.23 -15.54
CA ASP A 106 5.79 10.82 -16.54
C ASP A 106 5.90 9.29 -16.53
N ARG A 107 5.07 8.63 -17.35
CA ARG A 107 4.95 7.16 -17.40
C ARG A 107 6.18 6.47 -18.01
N GLY A 108 7.06 7.21 -18.69
CA GLY A 108 8.28 6.67 -19.31
C GLY A 108 9.54 6.81 -18.44
N ARG A 109 9.50 7.71 -17.44
CA ARG A 109 10.63 7.98 -16.57
C ARG A 109 10.92 6.85 -15.58
N THR A 110 12.21 6.62 -15.35
CA THR A 110 12.75 5.82 -14.24
C THR A 110 13.24 6.72 -13.10
N PHE A 111 13.30 6.17 -11.89
CA PHE A 111 13.57 6.94 -10.68
C PHE A 111 14.68 6.32 -9.83
N PRO A 112 15.61 7.12 -9.27
CA PRO A 112 16.54 6.63 -8.27
C PRO A 112 15.82 6.03 -7.07
N VAL A 113 16.45 5.05 -6.41
CA VAL A 113 15.82 4.26 -5.36
C VAL A 113 16.44 4.58 -4.00
N VAL A 114 15.61 4.72 -2.97
CA VAL A 114 16.07 4.95 -1.59
C VAL A 114 15.50 3.89 -0.66
N TRP A 115 16.36 3.04 -0.11
CA TRP A 115 15.95 2.01 0.84
C TRP A 115 15.98 2.57 2.25
N HIS A 116 14.90 2.37 3.01
CA HIS A 116 14.81 2.67 4.44
C HIS A 116 14.63 1.36 5.21
N LEU A 117 15.69 0.96 5.91
CA LEU A 117 15.75 -0.27 6.70
C LEU A 117 15.33 -0.01 8.15
N ASP A 118 14.48 -0.88 8.68
CA ASP A 118 13.86 -0.76 10.00
C ASP A 118 14.81 -1.19 11.14
N GLY A 119 14.39 -0.96 12.38
CA GLY A 119 15.11 -1.31 13.59
C GLY A 119 14.90 -2.75 14.04
N MET A 120 15.47 -3.07 15.21
CA MET A 120 15.51 -4.43 15.74
C MET A 120 14.13 -5.04 16.07
N ARG A 121 13.11 -4.20 16.30
CA ARG A 121 11.73 -4.58 16.64
C ARG A 121 10.76 -4.35 15.46
N ALA A 122 11.25 -4.54 14.23
CA ALA A 122 10.46 -4.37 13.01
C ALA A 122 9.19 -5.25 13.08
N ARG A 123 8.04 -4.65 12.81
CA ARG A 123 6.74 -5.35 12.82
C ARG A 123 6.50 -6.03 11.48
N GLU A 124 5.74 -7.12 11.51
CA GLU A 124 5.40 -7.91 10.32
C GLU A 124 4.24 -7.30 9.48
N ASP A 125 3.57 -6.26 10.00
CA ASP A 125 2.42 -5.64 9.33
C ASP A 125 2.79 -4.42 8.49
N TYR A 126 3.54 -3.45 9.03
CA TYR A 126 4.00 -2.24 8.31
C TYR A 126 5.40 -1.84 8.78
N SER A 127 6.13 -1.09 7.94
CA SER A 127 7.40 -0.50 8.33
C SER A 127 7.17 0.50 9.47
N GLY A 128 8.01 0.45 10.50
CA GLY A 128 7.99 1.42 11.57
C GLY A 128 8.18 2.85 11.07
N TRP A 129 8.87 3.03 9.94
CA TRP A 129 9.01 4.34 9.29
C TRP A 129 7.66 4.96 8.91
N THR A 130 6.73 4.21 8.31
CA THR A 130 5.42 4.74 7.92
C THR A 130 4.45 4.85 9.10
N LEU A 131 4.65 4.03 10.15
CA LEU A 131 3.82 4.04 11.35
C LEU A 131 4.16 5.20 12.31
N GLU A 132 5.43 5.51 12.47
CA GLU A 132 5.93 6.33 13.58
C GLU A 132 6.52 7.67 13.11
N THR A 133 6.53 7.93 11.81
CA THR A 133 7.11 9.14 11.22
C THR A 133 6.20 9.75 10.14
N THR A 134 6.65 10.87 9.58
CA THR A 134 6.02 11.56 8.44
C THR A 134 6.83 11.37 7.15
N ILE A 135 7.51 10.23 7.01
CA ILE A 135 8.36 9.91 5.86
C ILE A 135 7.59 9.95 4.53
N ASP A 136 6.32 9.54 4.55
CA ASP A 136 5.37 9.59 3.43
C ASP A 136 5.18 11.03 2.91
N ARG A 137 4.96 11.98 3.83
CA ARG A 137 4.84 13.40 3.50
C ARG A 137 6.17 13.98 3.07
N PHE A 138 7.24 13.63 3.77
CA PHE A 138 8.58 14.11 3.47
C PHE A 138 9.02 13.74 2.06
N TYR A 139 8.76 12.51 1.60
CA TYR A 139 9.10 12.10 0.24
C TYR A 139 8.05 12.46 -0.82
N GLY A 140 6.88 12.97 -0.39
CA GLY A 140 5.77 13.25 -1.29
C GLY A 140 6.08 14.23 -2.43
N ASP A 141 7.02 15.16 -2.25
CA ASP A 141 7.40 16.16 -3.26
C ASP A 141 8.71 15.82 -4.01
N LYS A 142 9.27 14.62 -3.77
CA LYS A 142 10.58 14.19 -4.28
C LYS A 142 10.42 13.13 -5.37
N ASN A 143 11.34 13.13 -6.34
CA ASN A 143 11.34 12.17 -7.44
C ASN A 143 12.30 10.99 -7.19
N VAL A 144 12.06 10.27 -6.10
CA VAL A 144 12.75 9.03 -5.75
C VAL A 144 11.73 7.95 -5.38
N LEU A 145 12.04 6.70 -5.71
CA LEU A 145 11.25 5.56 -5.27
C LEU A 145 11.76 5.13 -3.89
N VAL A 146 10.95 5.32 -2.85
CA VAL A 146 11.32 4.89 -1.50
C VAL A 146 10.88 3.45 -1.29
N VAL A 147 11.75 2.62 -0.77
CA VAL A 147 11.53 1.19 -0.53
C VAL A 147 11.71 0.91 0.95
N LEU A 148 10.69 0.34 1.58
CA LEU A 148 10.66 0.05 3.01
C LEU A 148 10.32 -1.43 3.22
N PRO A 149 11.33 -2.32 3.33
CA PRO A 149 11.10 -3.72 3.66
C PRO A 149 10.40 -3.86 5.01
N VAL A 150 9.34 -4.68 5.08
CA VAL A 150 8.52 -4.87 6.28
C VAL A 150 8.90 -6.18 6.98
N GLY A 151 8.89 -6.18 8.32
CA GLY A 151 9.20 -7.34 9.14
C GLY A 151 10.71 -7.58 9.30
N GLY A 152 11.06 -8.81 9.70
CA GLY A 152 12.46 -9.19 9.88
C GLY A 152 13.04 -8.73 11.22
N GLU A 153 12.27 -8.82 12.29
CA GLU A 153 12.71 -8.62 13.67
C GLU A 153 14.07 -9.27 13.93
N ALA A 154 15.01 -8.50 14.49
CA ALA A 154 16.39 -8.88 14.78
C ALA A 154 17.24 -9.46 13.62
N SER A 155 16.78 -9.40 12.36
CA SER A 155 17.45 -10.05 11.23
C SER A 155 18.82 -9.47 10.86
N PHE A 156 19.10 -8.22 11.24
CA PHE A 156 20.21 -7.40 10.73
C PHE A 156 20.23 -7.28 9.20
N TYR A 157 19.08 -7.50 8.55
CA TYR A 157 18.93 -7.65 7.11
C TYR A 157 20.06 -8.48 6.48
N SER A 158 20.48 -9.54 7.17
CA SER A 158 21.61 -10.38 6.80
C SER A 158 21.16 -11.81 6.51
N ASP A 159 22.05 -12.58 5.87
CA ASP A 159 21.83 -14.00 5.66
C ASP A 159 22.31 -14.80 6.88
N TRP A 160 21.39 -15.45 7.59
CA TRP A 160 21.73 -16.21 8.79
C TRP A 160 22.38 -17.55 8.43
N ASP A 161 23.32 -18.01 9.26
CA ASP A 161 24.00 -19.30 9.13
C ASP A 161 23.05 -20.49 9.39
N ALA A 162 22.07 -20.29 10.27
CA ALA A 162 21.07 -21.31 10.63
C ALA A 162 19.67 -20.70 10.81
N PRO A 163 18.60 -21.46 10.51
CA PRO A 163 17.23 -21.00 10.72
C PRO A 163 16.85 -20.94 12.20
N GLU A 164 15.83 -20.14 12.51
CA GLU A 164 15.25 -20.03 13.84
C GLU A 164 13.76 -20.35 13.83
N GLY A 165 13.41 -21.57 14.23
CA GLY A 165 12.04 -22.06 14.07
C GLY A 165 11.70 -22.12 12.58
N GLU A 166 10.62 -21.45 12.18
CA GLU A 166 10.19 -21.29 10.79
C GLU A 166 10.84 -20.07 10.10
N ARG A 167 11.62 -19.27 10.83
CA ARG A 167 12.28 -18.07 10.27
C ARG A 167 13.57 -18.47 9.55
N HIS A 168 13.56 -18.30 8.24
CA HIS A 168 14.71 -18.54 7.36
C HIS A 168 15.27 -17.22 6.85
N TYR A 169 15.96 -16.45 7.71
CA TYR A 169 16.46 -15.13 7.32
C TYR A 169 17.58 -15.21 6.28
N LYS A 170 17.24 -14.79 5.07
CA LYS A 170 18.11 -14.55 3.91
C LYS A 170 17.86 -13.17 3.32
N TRP A 171 17.85 -12.17 4.21
CA TRP A 171 17.44 -10.81 3.87
C TRP A 171 18.40 -10.11 2.91
N GLU A 172 19.70 -10.35 3.02
CA GLU A 172 20.67 -9.74 2.11
C GLU A 172 20.49 -10.31 0.70
N THR A 173 20.33 -11.63 0.59
CA THR A 173 19.99 -12.29 -0.68
C THR A 173 18.67 -11.74 -1.25
N PHE A 174 17.60 -11.70 -0.44
CA PHE A 174 16.30 -11.18 -0.89
C PHE A 174 16.40 -9.73 -1.40
N LEU A 175 17.02 -8.84 -0.64
CA LEU A 175 17.12 -7.43 -0.98
C LEU A 175 17.90 -7.23 -2.28
N VAL A 176 19.06 -7.88 -2.43
CA VAL A 176 19.97 -7.63 -3.56
C VAL A 176 19.60 -8.46 -4.79
N GLU A 177 19.31 -9.75 -4.63
CA GLU A 177 19.13 -10.68 -5.75
C GLU A 177 17.68 -10.77 -6.23
N GLU A 178 16.70 -10.52 -5.37
CA GLU A 178 15.28 -10.71 -5.69
C GLU A 178 14.49 -9.40 -5.81
N LEU A 179 14.64 -8.50 -4.83
CA LEU A 179 13.89 -7.25 -4.77
C LEU A 179 14.33 -6.25 -5.85
N ILE A 180 15.64 -6.14 -6.15
CA ILE A 180 16.12 -5.25 -7.22
C ILE A 180 15.45 -5.57 -8.57
N PRO A 181 15.42 -6.83 -9.06
CA PRO A 181 14.64 -7.20 -10.24
C PRO A 181 13.16 -6.84 -10.14
N VAL A 182 12.48 -7.11 -9.02
CA VAL A 182 11.06 -6.77 -8.83
C VAL A 182 10.83 -5.26 -9.03
N LEU A 183 11.66 -4.42 -8.42
CA LEU A 183 11.57 -2.97 -8.52
C LEU A 183 11.87 -2.47 -9.94
N ARG A 184 12.84 -3.07 -10.62
CA ARG A 184 13.23 -2.70 -11.99
C ARG A 184 12.12 -3.02 -12.99
N GLU A 185 11.62 -4.26 -12.98
CA GLU A 185 10.62 -4.73 -13.94
C GLU A 185 9.22 -4.14 -13.67
N GLY A 186 8.86 -3.99 -12.38
CA GLY A 186 7.50 -3.61 -11.99
C GLY A 186 7.28 -2.13 -11.68
N TRP A 187 8.33 -1.40 -11.28
CA TRP A 187 8.19 -0.12 -10.56
C TRP A 187 9.08 1.00 -11.11
N ARG A 188 9.70 0.79 -12.27
CA ARG A 188 10.55 1.78 -12.96
C ARG A 188 11.70 2.29 -12.09
N ALA A 189 12.24 1.41 -11.26
CA ALA A 189 13.46 1.68 -10.51
C ALA A 189 14.66 1.84 -11.45
N GLY A 190 15.39 2.95 -11.26
CA GLY A 190 16.64 3.25 -11.95
C GLY A 190 17.83 2.48 -11.38
N GLU A 191 19.03 2.87 -11.82
CA GLU A 191 20.29 2.26 -11.39
C GLU A 191 20.88 2.95 -10.15
N GLU A 192 20.62 4.24 -9.96
CA GLU A 192 21.06 5.00 -8.80
C GLU A 192 20.33 4.54 -7.53
N ARG A 193 21.10 4.25 -6.47
CA ARG A 193 20.54 3.73 -5.22
C ARG A 193 21.18 4.34 -3.99
N ALA A 194 20.35 4.61 -2.99
CA ALA A 194 20.76 4.93 -1.64
C ALA A 194 20.21 3.87 -0.69
N VAL A 195 20.95 3.54 0.35
CA VAL A 195 20.47 2.72 1.47
C VAL A 195 20.68 3.46 2.77
N VAL A 196 19.61 3.61 3.54
CA VAL A 196 19.66 4.15 4.89
C VAL A 196 18.92 3.23 5.84
N GLY A 197 19.23 3.31 7.12
CA GLY A 197 18.47 2.59 8.13
C GLY A 197 18.77 3.08 9.52
N LEU A 198 17.90 2.70 10.45
CA LEU A 198 18.06 3.01 11.86
C LEU A 198 18.48 1.78 12.68
N SER A 199 19.25 1.97 13.74
CA SER A 199 19.60 0.87 14.67
C SER A 199 20.21 -0.36 13.95
N MET A 200 19.52 -1.50 14.01
CA MET A 200 19.80 -2.70 13.22
C MET A 200 19.91 -2.40 11.72
N GLY A 201 18.93 -1.70 11.14
CA GLY A 201 18.93 -1.27 9.74
C GLY A 201 20.08 -0.33 9.40
N GLY A 202 20.55 0.51 10.32
CA GLY A 202 21.73 1.36 10.11
C GLY A 202 23.02 0.55 10.01
N THR A 203 23.14 -0.50 10.85
CA THR A 203 24.22 -1.49 10.76
C THR A 203 24.17 -2.24 9.43
N ALA A 204 22.97 -2.66 9.03
CA ALA A 204 22.74 -3.39 7.80
C ALA A 204 23.02 -2.55 6.54
N ALA A 205 22.63 -1.28 6.52
CA ALA A 205 22.88 -0.37 5.42
C ALA A 205 24.38 -0.28 5.09
N VAL A 206 25.22 -0.19 6.12
CA VAL A 206 26.68 -0.15 5.94
C VAL A 206 27.23 -1.51 5.51
N ASN A 207 26.83 -2.61 6.16
CA ASN A 207 27.26 -3.96 5.75
C ASN A 207 26.88 -4.27 4.29
N LEU A 208 25.65 -3.97 3.86
CA LEU A 208 25.19 -4.16 2.49
C LEU A 208 26.07 -3.42 1.48
N ALA A 209 26.41 -2.17 1.75
CA ALA A 209 27.27 -1.40 0.86
C ALA A 209 28.73 -1.88 0.85
N GLU A 210 29.22 -2.41 1.97
CA GLU A 210 30.55 -3.03 2.04
C GLU A 210 30.61 -4.37 1.31
N HIS A 211 29.54 -5.15 1.36
CA HIS A 211 29.42 -6.45 0.68
C HIS A 211 29.22 -6.29 -0.83
N HIS A 212 28.53 -5.22 -1.24
CA HIS A 212 28.22 -4.92 -2.65
C HIS A 212 28.77 -3.54 -3.07
N PRO A 213 30.11 -3.33 -3.11
CA PRO A 213 30.68 -2.04 -3.48
C PRO A 213 30.24 -1.59 -4.88
N GLY A 214 29.79 -0.34 -4.98
CA GLY A 214 29.26 0.24 -6.22
C GLY A 214 27.77 -0.01 -6.46
N LEU A 215 27.09 -0.78 -5.61
CA LEU A 215 25.64 -0.94 -5.69
C LEU A 215 24.87 0.30 -5.19
N PHE A 216 25.43 1.02 -4.22
CA PHE A 216 24.83 2.21 -3.63
C PHE A 216 25.75 3.43 -3.78
N ASP A 217 25.17 4.52 -4.26
CA ASP A 217 25.81 5.85 -4.35
C ASP A 217 25.86 6.55 -2.99
N PHE A 218 24.91 6.22 -2.10
CA PHE A 218 24.79 6.78 -0.75
C PHE A 218 24.47 5.71 0.30
N VAL A 219 25.10 5.83 1.48
CA VAL A 219 24.86 4.97 2.64
C VAL A 219 24.65 5.82 3.88
N GLY A 220 23.54 5.59 4.60
CA GLY A 220 23.20 6.28 5.84
C GLY A 220 22.99 5.34 7.02
N SER A 221 23.67 5.58 8.13
CA SER A 221 23.41 4.90 9.40
C SER A 221 22.86 5.88 10.42
N PHE A 222 21.60 5.70 10.82
CA PHE A 222 20.94 6.50 11.85
C PHE A 222 20.93 5.75 13.18
N SER A 223 21.78 6.17 14.10
CA SER A 223 21.98 5.50 15.39
C SER A 223 22.27 3.99 15.27
N GLY A 224 23.05 3.56 14.26
CA GLY A 224 23.42 2.17 14.05
C GLY A 224 24.58 1.66 14.92
N TYR A 225 24.77 0.33 14.96
CA TYR A 225 25.86 -0.32 15.67
C TYR A 225 27.05 -0.59 14.73
N LEU A 226 27.88 0.42 14.49
CA LEU A 226 28.93 0.37 13.46
C LEU A 226 30.24 -0.32 13.91
N ASP A 227 30.17 -1.12 14.97
CA ASP A 227 31.24 -1.97 15.48
C ASP A 227 30.63 -3.20 16.13
N THR A 228 30.78 -4.36 15.50
CA THR A 228 30.17 -5.61 15.97
C THR A 228 31.16 -6.56 16.64
N THR A 229 32.48 -6.34 16.49
CA THR A 229 33.51 -7.28 16.99
C THR A 229 34.32 -6.80 18.18
N SER A 230 34.30 -5.49 18.50
CA SER A 230 35.07 -4.97 19.63
C SER A 230 34.66 -5.65 20.95
N PRO A 231 35.59 -5.76 21.93
CA PRO A 231 35.31 -6.44 23.19
C PRO A 231 34.02 -5.92 23.85
N GLY A 232 33.08 -6.84 24.09
CA GLY A 232 31.76 -6.52 24.67
C GLY A 232 30.64 -6.36 23.63
N MET A 233 30.93 -5.92 22.40
CA MET A 233 29.91 -5.69 21.37
C MET A 233 29.13 -6.94 20.96
N PRO A 234 29.77 -8.11 20.73
CA PRO A 234 29.00 -9.32 20.44
C PRO A 234 28.02 -9.71 21.54
N ARG A 235 28.35 -9.45 22.81
CA ARG A 235 27.47 -9.74 23.95
C ARG A 235 26.32 -8.75 24.03
N ALA A 236 26.57 -7.48 23.73
CA ALA A 236 25.54 -6.43 23.69
C ALA A 236 24.54 -6.70 22.56
N ILE A 237 25.01 -7.01 21.35
CA ILE A 237 24.16 -7.37 20.19
C ILE A 237 23.34 -8.62 20.53
N ALA A 238 23.96 -9.66 21.08
CA ALA A 238 23.22 -10.86 21.47
C ALA A 238 22.19 -10.61 22.59
N ALA A 239 22.43 -9.65 23.48
CA ALA A 239 21.46 -9.26 24.51
C ALA A 239 20.28 -8.49 23.90
N ALA A 240 20.54 -7.56 22.98
CA ALA A 240 19.51 -6.80 22.29
C ALA A 240 18.61 -7.73 21.44
N MET A 241 19.20 -8.70 20.73
CA MET A 241 18.45 -9.71 19.96
C MET A 241 17.54 -10.56 20.84
N ARG A 242 18.03 -10.99 22.01
CA ARG A 242 17.20 -11.73 22.97
C ARG A 242 16.06 -10.90 23.54
N GLU A 243 16.28 -9.61 23.77
CA GLU A 243 15.24 -8.71 24.28
C GLU A 243 14.17 -8.41 23.23
N ALA A 244 14.56 -8.28 21.95
CA ALA A 244 13.63 -8.00 20.86
C ALA A 244 12.61 -9.14 20.68
N GLY A 245 13.08 -10.40 20.62
CA GLY A 245 12.21 -11.54 20.32
C GLY A 245 12.78 -12.90 20.73
N ASP A 246 13.67 -12.94 21.73
CA ASP A 246 14.41 -14.15 22.17
C ASP A 246 15.29 -14.78 21.07
N HIS A 247 15.88 -13.94 20.21
CA HIS A 247 16.69 -14.37 19.06
C HIS A 247 18.12 -14.78 19.45
N ASP A 248 18.64 -15.84 18.81
CA ASP A 248 20.01 -16.33 19.01
C ASP A 248 21.00 -15.79 17.97
N ALA A 249 21.85 -14.83 18.38
CA ALA A 249 22.91 -14.27 17.55
C ALA A 249 23.91 -15.32 16.99
N ALA A 250 24.05 -16.48 17.64
CA ALA A 250 24.91 -17.55 17.15
C ALA A 250 24.34 -18.25 15.91
N LYS A 251 23.03 -18.20 15.68
CA LYS A 251 22.42 -18.68 14.43
C LYS A 251 22.59 -17.68 13.28
N MET A 252 22.72 -16.39 13.60
CA MET A 252 22.94 -15.34 12.63
C MET A 252 24.36 -15.38 12.04
N TRP A 253 25.38 -15.19 12.86
CA TRP A 253 26.78 -15.09 12.41
C TRP A 253 27.72 -16.09 13.11
N GLY A 254 27.19 -17.18 13.67
CA GLY A 254 28.00 -18.15 14.40
C GLY A 254 28.54 -17.60 15.73
N PRO A 255 29.50 -18.30 16.36
CA PRO A 255 30.03 -17.89 17.65
C PRO A 255 30.74 -16.53 17.59
N PRO A 256 30.67 -15.68 18.64
CA PRO A 256 31.41 -14.42 18.70
C PRO A 256 32.88 -14.55 18.29
N GLY A 257 33.32 -13.71 17.36
CA GLY A 257 34.69 -13.74 16.80
C GLY A 257 34.86 -14.70 15.62
N SER A 258 33.79 -15.32 15.12
CA SER A 258 33.82 -16.06 13.86
C SER A 258 34.20 -15.16 12.67
N LYS A 259 34.40 -15.77 11.50
CA LYS A 259 34.59 -15.02 10.25
C LYS A 259 33.37 -14.15 9.92
N ARG A 260 32.16 -14.67 10.14
CA ARG A 260 30.89 -13.97 9.83
C ARG A 260 30.75 -12.68 10.62
N TRP A 261 31.09 -12.68 11.91
CA TRP A 261 31.11 -11.44 12.72
C TRP A 261 32.05 -10.37 12.16
N ARG A 262 33.22 -10.77 11.63
CA ARG A 262 34.16 -9.83 10.99
C ARG A 262 33.71 -9.36 9.62
N GLU A 263 32.98 -10.20 8.89
CA GLU A 263 32.37 -9.82 7.61
C GLU A 263 31.28 -8.77 7.84
N HIS A 264 30.52 -8.86 8.94
CA HIS A 264 29.46 -7.93 9.31
C HIS A 264 29.89 -6.90 10.37
N ASP A 265 31.15 -6.43 10.28
CA ASP A 265 31.66 -5.36 11.15
C ASP A 265 31.98 -4.11 10.31
N PRO A 266 31.08 -3.11 10.29
CA PRO A 266 31.26 -1.90 9.50
C PRO A 266 32.61 -1.22 9.69
N LYS A 267 33.13 -1.17 10.93
CA LYS A 267 34.44 -0.58 11.23
C LYS A 267 35.57 -1.27 10.46
N LEU A 268 35.48 -2.58 10.24
CA LEU A 268 36.51 -3.36 9.57
C LEU A 268 36.36 -3.35 8.05
N GLY A 269 35.14 -3.21 7.54
CA GLY A 269 34.85 -3.17 6.10
C GLY A 269 34.92 -1.78 5.46
N VAL A 270 34.95 -0.70 6.27
CA VAL A 270 34.82 0.70 5.83
C VAL A 270 35.64 1.12 4.60
N ALA A 271 36.84 0.55 4.40
CA ALA A 271 37.67 0.84 3.23
C ALA A 271 37.01 0.48 1.89
N ARG A 272 36.00 -0.39 1.91
CA ARG A 272 35.20 -0.80 0.74
C ARG A 272 34.20 0.27 0.30
N LEU A 273 33.92 1.26 1.15
CA LEU A 273 33.01 2.38 0.85
C LEU A 273 33.69 3.53 0.08
N LYS A 274 34.92 3.35 -0.40
CA LYS A 274 35.60 4.37 -1.21
C LYS A 274 34.80 4.66 -2.48
N GLY A 275 34.40 5.92 -2.63
CA GLY A 275 33.58 6.40 -3.77
C GLY A 275 32.09 6.46 -3.48
N THR A 276 31.64 5.96 -2.33
CA THR A 276 30.26 6.07 -1.86
C THR A 276 30.15 7.23 -0.88
N THR A 277 29.07 8.02 -0.94
CA THR A 277 28.80 9.06 0.06
C THR A 277 28.29 8.39 1.34
N VAL A 278 28.95 8.64 2.47
CA VAL A 278 28.62 8.00 3.75
C VAL A 278 28.12 9.04 4.75
N TYR A 279 26.95 8.80 5.35
CA TYR A 279 26.37 9.61 6.41
C TYR A 279 26.20 8.78 7.68
N VAL A 280 26.67 9.30 8.81
CA VAL A 280 26.56 8.64 10.11
C VAL A 280 25.99 9.61 11.13
N SER A 281 24.88 9.24 11.74
CA SER A 281 24.32 9.99 12.87
C SER A 281 24.19 9.15 14.12
N ALA A 282 24.37 9.81 15.26
CA ALA A 282 24.10 9.27 16.58
C ALA A 282 23.91 10.42 17.57
N GLY A 283 22.92 10.30 18.44
CA GLY A 283 22.73 11.13 19.61
C GLY A 283 23.74 10.79 20.72
N ASN A 284 23.42 11.23 21.94
CA ASN A 284 24.23 10.96 23.13
C ASN A 284 23.41 10.38 24.29
N GLY A 285 22.14 10.04 24.05
CA GLY A 285 21.21 9.50 25.04
C GLY A 285 20.56 10.55 25.95
N ASN A 286 21.07 11.78 26.03
CA ASN A 286 20.45 12.81 26.86
C ASN A 286 19.04 13.16 26.38
N THR A 287 18.14 13.45 27.31
CA THR A 287 16.79 13.97 27.02
C THR A 287 16.90 15.18 26.08
N GLY A 288 16.32 15.09 24.88
CA GLY A 288 16.19 16.21 23.97
C GLY A 288 14.74 16.69 23.86
N GLN A 289 14.46 17.56 22.90
CA GLN A 289 13.19 18.27 22.80
C GLN A 289 11.96 17.39 22.50
N TRP A 290 12.17 16.14 22.06
CA TRP A 290 11.10 15.19 21.76
C TRP A 290 11.02 14.05 22.79
N ASP A 291 11.75 14.14 23.91
CA ASP A 291 11.74 13.14 24.98
C ASP A 291 10.97 13.61 26.21
N GLU A 292 10.32 12.68 26.91
CA GLU A 292 9.81 12.93 28.25
C GLU A 292 10.96 12.85 29.29
N PRO A 293 11.14 13.88 30.16
CA PRO A 293 12.14 13.86 31.21
C PRO A 293 11.89 12.73 32.22
N GLY A 294 12.93 11.99 32.58
CA GLY A 294 12.85 10.92 33.58
C GLY A 294 12.77 11.44 35.02
N GLU A 295 12.13 10.66 35.89
CA GLU A 295 11.89 11.04 37.30
C GLU A 295 13.17 11.01 38.19
N VAL A 296 14.25 10.38 37.72
CA VAL A 296 15.48 10.16 38.51
C VAL A 296 16.48 11.33 38.39
N ALA A 297 16.57 11.98 37.23
CA ALA A 297 17.41 13.16 37.01
C ALA A 297 16.95 13.96 35.78
N PRO A 298 17.03 15.31 35.77
CA PRO A 298 16.50 16.15 34.68
C PRO A 298 17.08 15.87 33.28
N ASN A 299 18.29 15.30 33.21
CA ASN A 299 19.00 15.01 31.96
C ASN A 299 18.93 13.53 31.54
N MET A 300 18.22 12.69 32.31
CA MET A 300 17.98 11.28 31.99
C MET A 300 16.57 11.14 31.42
N PRO A 301 16.37 10.44 30.29
CA PRO A 301 15.04 10.22 29.73
C PRO A 301 14.28 9.16 30.56
N ALA A 302 12.94 9.21 30.52
CA ALA A 302 12.11 8.17 31.13
C ALA A 302 12.35 6.78 30.50
N ASN A 303 12.75 6.77 29.22
CA ASN A 303 13.21 5.58 28.49
C ASN A 303 14.70 5.28 28.75
N THR A 304 14.99 4.59 29.86
CA THR A 304 16.35 4.15 30.21
C THR A 304 16.94 3.12 29.23
N ALA A 305 16.09 2.44 28.47
CA ALA A 305 16.46 1.44 27.47
C ALA A 305 17.07 2.05 26.20
N GLY A 306 16.34 2.99 25.61
CA GLY A 306 16.82 3.78 24.48
C GLY A 306 18.06 4.60 24.83
N TRP A 307 18.20 5.05 26.08
CA TRP A 307 19.43 5.71 26.55
C TRP A 307 20.66 4.81 26.41
N GLY A 308 20.60 3.56 26.91
CA GLY A 308 21.73 2.64 26.89
C GLY A 308 22.14 2.21 25.48
N LEU A 309 21.15 1.95 24.61
CA LEU A 309 21.40 1.60 23.21
C LEU A 309 21.95 2.79 22.41
N GLU A 310 21.47 4.01 22.67
CA GLU A 310 21.99 5.21 21.99
C GLU A 310 23.45 5.48 22.37
N LEU A 311 23.82 5.25 23.63
CA LEU A 311 25.22 5.37 24.06
C LEU A 311 26.13 4.37 23.34
N LEU A 312 25.69 3.11 23.19
CA LEU A 312 26.42 2.09 22.44
C LEU A 312 26.52 2.45 20.96
N SER A 313 25.40 2.83 20.33
CA SER A 313 25.35 3.34 18.96
C SER A 313 26.36 4.49 18.76
N ARG A 314 26.39 5.46 19.68
CA ARG A 314 27.33 6.58 19.62
C ARG A 314 28.79 6.15 19.68
N MET A 315 29.13 5.29 20.64
CA MET A 315 30.50 4.79 20.78
C MET A 315 30.97 4.02 19.53
N THR A 316 30.11 3.17 18.98
CA THR A 316 30.43 2.38 17.78
C THR A 316 30.53 3.25 16.53
N SER A 317 29.65 4.25 16.39
CA SER A 317 29.69 5.26 15.33
C SER A 317 30.96 6.11 15.36
N GLU A 318 31.41 6.54 16.53
CA GLU A 318 32.70 7.24 16.68
C GLU A 318 33.88 6.35 16.29
N THR A 319 33.82 5.07 16.64
CA THR A 319 34.86 4.09 16.29
C THR A 319 34.91 3.88 14.78
N PHE A 320 33.75 3.77 14.13
CA PHE A 320 33.63 3.70 12.66
C PHE A 320 34.19 4.95 11.98
N VAL A 321 33.82 6.16 12.42
CA VAL A 321 34.35 7.41 11.86
C VAL A 321 35.89 7.49 11.99
N GLN A 322 36.45 7.01 13.10
CA GLN A 322 37.90 6.92 13.24
C GLN A 322 38.53 5.92 12.26
N ALA A 323 37.89 4.77 12.03
CA ALA A 323 38.34 3.80 11.03
C ALA A 323 38.24 4.38 9.62
N ALA A 324 37.15 5.06 9.27
CA ALA A 324 36.92 5.73 8.00
C ALA A 324 38.02 6.77 7.71
N ARG A 325 38.35 7.61 8.70
CA ARG A 325 39.46 8.58 8.61
C ARG A 325 40.80 7.91 8.31
N ARG A 326 41.10 6.78 8.94
CA ARG A 326 42.33 6.00 8.67
C ARG A 326 42.32 5.34 7.29
N ALA A 327 41.15 4.97 6.81
CA ALA A 327 40.94 4.38 5.50
C ALA A 327 40.82 5.41 4.36
N GLU A 328 40.83 6.72 4.69
CA GLU A 328 40.61 7.83 3.76
C GLU A 328 39.24 7.78 3.08
N VAL A 329 38.21 7.42 3.84
CA VAL A 329 36.80 7.45 3.42
C VAL A 329 36.14 8.67 4.05
N PRO A 330 35.69 9.67 3.25
CA PRO A 330 34.93 10.80 3.76
C PRO A 330 33.61 10.33 4.37
N VAL A 331 33.26 10.88 5.53
CA VAL A 331 32.00 10.59 6.22
C VAL A 331 31.40 11.90 6.69
N GLU A 332 30.15 12.14 6.32
CA GLU A 332 29.32 13.20 6.88
C GLU A 332 28.79 12.75 8.24
N VAL A 333 29.06 13.53 9.28
CA VAL A 333 28.83 13.13 10.66
C VAL A 333 27.83 14.07 11.33
N SER A 334 26.70 13.52 11.79
CA SER A 334 25.70 14.22 12.59
C SER A 334 25.67 13.67 14.02
N PHE A 335 26.46 14.30 14.86
CA PHE A 335 26.69 13.89 16.23
C PHE A 335 26.02 14.87 17.18
N ARG A 336 24.72 14.67 17.40
CA ARG A 336 23.87 15.59 18.16
C ARG A 336 24.27 15.70 19.64
N GLU A 337 24.04 16.89 20.20
CA GLU A 337 24.27 17.21 21.62
C GLU A 337 23.14 16.71 22.54
N SER A 338 22.05 16.20 21.98
CA SER A 338 20.93 15.57 22.68
C SER A 338 20.16 14.61 21.77
N GLY A 339 19.33 13.76 22.36
CA GLY A 339 18.41 12.86 21.68
C GLY A 339 18.63 11.39 22.01
N THR A 340 17.51 10.66 21.96
CA THR A 340 17.42 9.24 22.32
C THR A 340 17.21 8.36 21.09
N HIS A 341 17.24 7.05 21.30
CA HIS A 341 16.99 6.02 20.29
C HIS A 341 15.48 5.93 19.96
N SER A 342 14.92 6.95 19.31
CA SER A 342 13.47 7.03 19.01
C SER A 342 13.13 7.69 17.66
N TRP A 343 11.90 7.45 17.21
CA TRP A 343 11.40 7.79 15.87
C TRP A 343 11.47 9.26 15.45
N PRO A 344 11.10 10.25 16.29
CA PRO A 344 11.16 11.66 15.88
C PRO A 344 12.58 12.09 15.50
N TYR A 345 13.57 11.57 16.21
CA TYR A 345 14.97 11.84 15.93
C TYR A 345 15.45 11.18 14.64
N TRP A 346 14.97 9.98 14.30
CA TRP A 346 15.34 9.33 13.05
C TRP A 346 14.69 10.00 11.84
N GLN A 347 13.42 10.44 11.96
CA GLN A 347 12.78 11.27 10.95
C GLN A 347 13.55 12.58 10.73
N PHE A 348 14.01 13.22 11.80
CA PHE A 348 14.87 14.39 11.68
C PHE A 348 16.16 14.09 10.90
N GLU A 349 16.86 12.99 11.20
CA GLU A 349 18.08 12.63 10.46
C GLU A 349 17.81 12.30 8.99
N THR A 350 16.65 11.75 8.65
CA THR A 350 16.22 11.60 7.24
C THR A 350 16.20 12.95 6.52
N THR A 351 15.73 14.02 7.17
CA THR A 351 15.75 15.37 6.58
C THR A 351 17.16 15.96 6.47
N GLN A 352 18.04 15.67 7.43
CA GLN A 352 19.42 16.18 7.43
C GLN A 352 20.30 15.47 6.40
N ALA A 353 20.10 14.17 6.21
CA ALA A 353 20.82 13.37 5.21
C ALA A 353 20.37 13.71 3.78
N TRP A 354 19.15 14.22 3.59
CA TRP A 354 18.55 14.40 2.28
C TRP A 354 19.37 15.21 1.27
N PRO A 355 19.95 16.38 1.59
CA PRO A 355 20.76 17.13 0.63
C PRO A 355 21.95 16.30 0.11
N HIS A 356 22.65 15.60 1.00
CA HIS A 356 23.79 14.74 0.65
C HIS A 356 23.37 13.53 -0.17
N LEU A 357 22.24 12.92 0.18
CA LEU A 357 21.64 11.81 -0.56
C LEU A 357 21.21 12.25 -1.96
N ALA A 358 20.51 13.38 -2.08
CA ALA A 358 20.07 13.93 -3.35
C ALA A 358 21.25 14.30 -4.27
N ASP A 359 22.35 14.81 -3.70
CA ASP A 359 23.60 15.04 -4.43
C ASP A 359 24.23 13.73 -4.91
N ALA A 360 24.32 12.71 -4.05
CA ALA A 360 24.87 11.41 -4.41
C ALA A 360 24.08 10.69 -5.51
N LEU A 361 22.74 10.78 -5.46
CA LEU A 361 21.85 10.29 -6.51
C LEU A 361 21.80 11.21 -7.74
N ARG A 362 22.55 12.32 -7.75
CA ARG A 362 22.64 13.28 -8.86
C ARG A 362 21.26 13.82 -9.27
N LEU A 363 20.38 14.02 -8.30
CA LEU A 363 19.03 14.53 -8.55
C LEU A 363 19.08 15.97 -9.08
N PRO A 364 18.38 16.29 -10.19
CA PRO A 364 18.11 17.65 -10.60
C PRO A 364 17.42 18.46 -9.49
N GLU A 365 17.65 19.78 -9.42
CA GLU A 365 17.10 20.64 -8.36
C GLU A 365 15.57 20.50 -8.20
N GLY A 366 14.81 20.46 -9.31
CA GLY A 366 13.36 20.28 -9.31
C GLY A 366 12.86 18.90 -8.86
N ASP A 367 13.76 17.94 -8.64
CA ASP A 367 13.45 16.59 -8.15
C ASP A 367 13.75 16.44 -6.64
N ARG A 368 14.39 17.45 -6.03
CA ARG A 368 14.85 17.40 -4.63
C ARG A 368 13.78 17.79 -3.60
N GLY A 369 12.60 18.18 -4.07
CA GLY A 369 11.51 18.74 -3.29
C GLY A 369 10.98 20.00 -3.96
N VAL A 370 9.73 20.37 -3.67
CA VAL A 370 9.06 21.51 -4.30
C VAL A 370 8.57 22.46 -3.24
N THR A 371 8.96 23.73 -3.34
CA THR A 371 8.18 24.81 -2.73
C THR A 371 7.11 25.19 -3.74
N CYS A 372 5.95 24.56 -3.63
CA CYS A 372 4.84 24.77 -4.57
C CYS A 372 3.95 25.93 -4.13
N ALA A 373 3.38 26.62 -5.10
CA ALA A 373 2.37 27.64 -4.87
C ALA A 373 1.00 27.12 -5.34
N VAL A 374 -0.01 27.28 -4.50
CA VAL A 374 -1.40 27.02 -4.89
C VAL A 374 -2.03 28.34 -5.28
N GLY A 375 -2.44 28.46 -6.53
CA GLY A 375 -2.96 29.71 -7.10
C GLY A 375 -4.33 29.54 -7.76
N GLY A 376 -4.90 30.66 -8.20
CA GLY A 376 -6.06 30.68 -9.11
C GLY A 376 -7.29 29.92 -8.61
N ALA A 377 -7.95 29.24 -9.55
CA ALA A 377 -9.18 28.49 -9.29
C ALA A 377 -8.93 27.26 -8.41
N ILE A 378 -7.75 26.64 -8.50
CA ILE A 378 -7.38 25.51 -7.64
C ILE A 378 -7.25 25.98 -6.19
N ALA A 379 -6.61 27.12 -5.91
CA ALA A 379 -6.54 27.68 -4.56
C ALA A 379 -7.92 27.97 -3.97
N ALA A 380 -8.81 28.56 -4.76
CA ALA A 380 -10.19 28.81 -4.33
C ALA A 380 -10.90 27.49 -3.99
N LYS A 381 -10.70 26.44 -4.79
CA LYS A 381 -11.32 25.14 -4.54
C LYS A 381 -10.76 24.44 -3.31
N ILE A 382 -9.44 24.48 -3.12
CA ILE A 382 -8.77 23.88 -1.96
C ILE A 382 -9.23 24.55 -0.66
N ALA A 383 -9.47 25.86 -0.67
CA ALA A 383 -9.99 26.58 0.51
C ALA A 383 -11.41 26.16 0.93
N GLU A 384 -12.17 25.48 0.06
CA GLU A 384 -13.49 24.93 0.38
C GLU A 384 -13.42 23.52 1.02
N LEU A 385 -12.26 22.87 1.01
CA LEU A 385 -12.10 21.46 1.33
C LEU A 385 -11.11 21.26 2.47
N ASP A 386 -11.51 20.47 3.47
CA ASP A 386 -10.61 20.06 4.53
C ASP A 386 -9.84 18.79 4.13
N GLY A 387 -8.57 18.69 4.56
CA GLY A 387 -7.81 17.44 4.48
C GLY A 387 -7.13 17.13 3.15
N VAL A 388 -7.07 18.08 2.20
CA VAL A 388 -6.34 17.86 0.93
C VAL A 388 -4.81 17.75 1.14
N GLY A 389 -4.31 18.42 2.19
CA GLY A 389 -2.91 18.40 2.61
C GLY A 389 -2.04 19.38 1.83
N ASP A 390 -0.73 19.34 2.08
CA ASP A 390 0.23 20.24 1.45
C ASP A 390 0.32 19.96 -0.06
N CYS A 391 0.55 21.01 -0.85
CA CYS A 391 0.85 20.84 -2.27
C CYS A 391 2.18 20.12 -2.41
N LEU A 392 2.33 19.39 -3.52
CA LEU A 392 3.54 18.62 -3.83
C LEU A 392 4.13 18.98 -5.18
N SER A 393 3.41 19.77 -5.97
CA SER A 393 3.81 20.27 -7.28
C SER A 393 3.16 21.63 -7.51
N ASP A 394 3.72 22.42 -8.43
CA ASP A 394 2.97 23.51 -9.06
C ASP A 394 1.96 22.95 -10.08
N GLU A 395 1.09 23.81 -10.59
CA GLU A 395 0.19 23.44 -11.69
C GLU A 395 0.98 22.94 -12.92
N TYR A 396 0.59 21.80 -13.47
CA TYR A 396 1.16 21.22 -14.67
C TYR A 396 0.06 20.91 -15.71
N PRO A 397 0.36 21.04 -17.02
CA PRO A 397 -0.63 20.84 -18.07
C PRO A 397 -1.05 19.36 -18.15
N VAL A 398 -2.35 19.14 -18.35
CA VAL A 398 -2.98 17.83 -18.59
C VAL A 398 -4.14 17.99 -19.55
N GLY A 399 -4.46 16.96 -20.34
CA GLY A 399 -5.56 17.05 -21.30
C GLY A 399 -5.39 18.16 -22.34
N ASP A 400 -6.45 18.38 -23.12
CA ASP A 400 -6.53 19.54 -24.00
C ASP A 400 -6.98 20.78 -23.19
N GLY A 401 -6.06 21.71 -22.95
CA GLY A 401 -6.37 23.02 -22.37
C GLY A 401 -6.56 23.11 -20.85
N GLY A 402 -6.25 22.06 -20.08
CA GLY A 402 -6.36 22.08 -18.62
C GLY A 402 -5.04 21.90 -17.87
N VAL A 403 -5.15 21.95 -16.54
CA VAL A 403 -4.02 21.77 -15.62
C VAL A 403 -4.41 20.89 -14.44
N ALA A 404 -3.42 20.25 -13.82
CA ALA A 404 -3.54 19.52 -12.58
C ALA A 404 -2.49 19.97 -11.57
N GLN A 405 -2.75 19.74 -10.29
CA GLN A 405 -1.82 19.98 -9.20
C GLN A 405 -1.92 18.84 -8.18
N ASP A 406 -0.77 18.27 -7.81
CA ASP A 406 -0.68 17.18 -6.84
C ASP A 406 -0.61 17.72 -5.40
N PHE A 407 -1.31 17.03 -4.49
CA PHE A 407 -1.35 17.28 -3.06
C PHE A 407 -1.09 15.98 -2.28
N ALA A 408 -0.79 16.10 -0.99
CA ALA A 408 -0.54 14.95 -0.12
C ALA A 408 -1.61 13.87 -0.19
N ASN A 409 -2.89 14.28 -0.21
CA ASN A 409 -4.02 13.35 -0.12
C ASN A 409 -4.85 13.25 -1.40
N GLY A 410 -4.46 13.92 -2.48
CA GLY A 410 -5.25 13.92 -3.72
C GLY A 410 -4.64 14.77 -4.83
N ARG A 411 -5.41 14.98 -5.89
CA ARG A 411 -5.02 15.79 -7.04
C ARG A 411 -6.16 16.74 -7.42
N ALA A 412 -5.82 18.01 -7.60
CA ALA A 412 -6.72 19.00 -8.16
C ALA A 412 -6.59 19.02 -9.69
N TYR A 413 -7.71 19.23 -10.38
CA TYR A 413 -7.79 19.40 -11.82
C TYR A 413 -8.58 20.69 -12.12
N TYR A 414 -8.11 21.48 -13.08
CA TYR A 414 -8.80 22.67 -13.57
C TYR A 414 -8.90 22.67 -15.10
N HIS A 415 -10.09 23.01 -15.59
CA HIS A 415 -10.34 23.33 -16.99
C HIS A 415 -11.30 24.53 -17.08
N PRO A 416 -11.19 25.44 -18.06
CA PRO A 416 -12.08 26.60 -18.18
C PRO A 416 -13.58 26.24 -18.19
N ASP A 417 -13.94 25.11 -18.80
CA ASP A 417 -15.34 24.68 -18.93
C ASP A 417 -15.90 23.99 -17.69
N THR A 418 -15.05 23.43 -16.81
CA THR A 418 -15.50 22.64 -15.65
C THR A 418 -15.13 23.24 -14.30
N GLY A 419 -14.27 24.27 -14.29
CA GLY A 419 -13.71 24.84 -13.07
C GLY A 419 -12.70 23.92 -12.40
N ALA A 420 -12.37 24.22 -11.14
CA ALA A 420 -11.42 23.43 -10.35
C ALA A 420 -12.16 22.39 -9.50
N ASN A 421 -11.70 21.14 -9.56
CA ASN A 421 -12.25 20.02 -8.81
C ASN A 421 -11.13 19.14 -8.25
N VAL A 422 -11.32 18.62 -7.04
CA VAL A 422 -10.32 17.83 -6.32
C VAL A 422 -10.80 16.40 -6.18
N LEU A 423 -9.95 15.47 -6.57
CA LEU A 423 -10.17 14.04 -6.48
C LEU A 423 -9.15 13.45 -5.51
N TRP A 424 -9.59 12.52 -4.68
CA TRP A 424 -8.75 11.83 -3.71
C TRP A 424 -9.18 10.37 -3.58
N GLY A 425 -8.47 9.62 -2.73
CA GLY A 425 -8.83 8.25 -2.38
C GLY A 425 -9.03 7.35 -3.60
N ARG A 426 -10.09 6.55 -3.58
CA ARG A 426 -10.34 5.52 -4.59
C ARG A 426 -10.78 6.05 -5.95
N ILE A 427 -11.58 7.10 -5.95
CA ILE A 427 -12.08 7.69 -7.20
C ILE A 427 -10.94 8.41 -7.92
N GLY A 428 -10.12 9.17 -7.19
CA GLY A 428 -8.89 9.75 -7.73
C GLY A 428 -7.99 8.68 -8.34
N ALA A 429 -7.76 7.59 -7.61
CA ALA A 429 -6.88 6.51 -8.07
C ALA A 429 -7.38 5.90 -9.38
N ARG A 430 -8.68 5.57 -9.44
CA ARG A 430 -9.29 5.02 -10.64
C ARG A 430 -9.19 5.99 -11.82
N TYR A 431 -9.40 7.28 -11.59
CA TYR A 431 -9.29 8.30 -12.62
C TYR A 431 -7.86 8.44 -13.14
N ALA A 432 -6.86 8.46 -12.27
CA ALA A 432 -5.44 8.50 -12.66
C ALA A 432 -5.01 7.24 -13.45
N GLU A 433 -5.49 6.07 -13.04
CA GLU A 433 -5.21 4.78 -13.71
C GLU A 433 -5.64 4.79 -15.18
N ILE A 434 -6.87 5.25 -15.46
CA ILE A 434 -7.42 5.27 -16.81
C ILE A 434 -6.89 6.43 -17.68
N GLY A 435 -5.97 7.25 -17.18
CA GLY A 435 -5.33 8.34 -17.93
C GLY A 435 -5.84 9.74 -17.59
N GLY A 436 -6.65 9.91 -16.54
CA GLY A 436 -7.12 11.22 -16.11
C GLY A 436 -7.88 11.97 -17.21
N PRO A 437 -7.61 13.27 -17.42
CA PRO A 437 -8.29 14.07 -18.44
C PRO A 437 -8.10 13.60 -19.89
N ASP A 438 -7.05 12.82 -20.18
CA ASP A 438 -6.82 12.22 -21.51
C ASP A 438 -7.72 10.98 -21.76
N SER A 439 -8.40 10.49 -20.73
CA SER A 439 -9.38 9.41 -20.86
C SER A 439 -10.70 9.90 -21.47
N PRO A 440 -11.56 8.98 -21.97
CA PRO A 440 -12.90 9.34 -22.46
C PRO A 440 -13.81 10.05 -21.45
N LEU A 441 -13.49 10.05 -20.15
CA LEU A 441 -14.24 10.82 -19.14
C LEU A 441 -13.99 12.33 -19.27
N GLY A 442 -12.84 12.76 -19.79
CA GLY A 442 -12.44 14.17 -19.78
C GLY A 442 -12.33 14.73 -18.36
N PHE A 443 -12.52 16.03 -18.19
CA PHE A 443 -12.30 16.72 -16.91
C PHE A 443 -13.43 16.49 -15.88
N PRO A 444 -13.11 16.46 -14.58
CA PRO A 444 -14.11 16.41 -13.53
C PRO A 444 -14.94 17.69 -13.50
N THR A 445 -16.25 17.53 -13.30
CA THR A 445 -17.24 18.61 -13.14
C THR A 445 -17.65 18.78 -11.67
N THR A 446 -17.26 17.86 -10.80
CA THR A 446 -17.42 17.96 -9.34
C THR A 446 -16.16 17.46 -8.62
N SER A 447 -15.92 17.93 -7.40
CA SER A 447 -15.10 17.18 -6.43
C SER A 447 -15.85 15.92 -5.96
N GLU A 448 -15.19 15.06 -5.20
CA GLU A 448 -15.82 13.90 -4.57
C GLU A 448 -16.99 14.29 -3.66
N ARG A 449 -18.13 13.62 -3.82
CA ARG A 449 -19.36 13.84 -3.05
C ARG A 449 -19.90 12.54 -2.48
N ALA A 450 -20.59 12.63 -1.34
CA ALA A 450 -21.40 11.54 -0.81
C ALA A 450 -22.66 11.34 -1.67
N THR A 451 -23.01 10.09 -1.91
CA THR A 451 -24.32 9.73 -2.46
C THR A 451 -25.43 10.02 -1.43
N PRO A 452 -26.65 10.38 -1.88
CA PRO A 452 -27.80 10.60 -1.01
C PRO A 452 -28.12 9.48 -0.01
N ASP A 453 -27.84 8.23 -0.35
CA ASP A 453 -28.03 7.07 0.54
C ASP A 453 -26.95 6.95 1.64
N GLY A 454 -25.88 7.73 1.57
CA GLY A 454 -24.74 7.74 2.48
C GLY A 454 -23.76 6.57 2.31
N ALA A 455 -24.05 5.60 1.44
CA ALA A 455 -23.27 4.37 1.29
C ALA A 455 -22.05 4.54 0.39
N GLY A 456 -22.13 5.44 -0.60
CA GLY A 456 -21.13 5.60 -1.63
C GLY A 456 -20.53 7.01 -1.73
N ARG A 457 -19.57 7.13 -2.64
CA ARG A 457 -18.98 8.36 -3.11
C ARG A 457 -19.04 8.41 -4.63
N TYR A 458 -19.11 9.60 -5.21
CA TYR A 458 -19.04 9.75 -6.66
C TYR A 458 -18.33 11.03 -7.06
N VAL A 459 -17.86 11.03 -8.31
CA VAL A 459 -17.40 12.21 -9.05
C VAL A 459 -18.02 12.18 -10.44
N HIS A 460 -18.55 13.33 -10.89
CA HIS A 460 -18.98 13.51 -12.27
C HIS A 460 -17.86 14.11 -13.12
N PHE A 461 -17.86 13.73 -14.39
CA PHE A 461 -16.93 14.17 -15.42
C PHE A 461 -17.71 14.59 -16.67
N THR A 462 -17.06 15.27 -17.60
CA THR A 462 -17.68 15.66 -18.88
C THR A 462 -18.20 14.48 -19.69
N GLY A 463 -17.53 13.31 -19.60
CA GLY A 463 -17.80 12.10 -20.36
C GLY A 463 -18.40 10.95 -19.54
N GLY A 464 -18.86 11.19 -18.31
CA GLY A 464 -19.45 10.15 -17.46
C GLY A 464 -19.29 10.40 -15.97
N SER A 465 -19.24 9.32 -15.19
CA SER A 465 -19.10 9.37 -13.73
C SER A 465 -18.23 8.23 -13.22
N ILE A 466 -17.62 8.41 -12.05
CA ILE A 466 -17.04 7.32 -11.28
C ILE A 466 -17.79 7.23 -9.95
N TYR A 467 -18.27 6.03 -9.61
CA TYR A 467 -18.94 5.74 -8.35
C TYR A 467 -18.14 4.70 -7.56
N TRP A 468 -18.13 4.85 -6.23
CA TRP A 468 -17.41 3.97 -5.32
C TRP A 468 -18.25 3.64 -4.08
N THR A 469 -18.23 2.38 -3.66
CA THR A 469 -18.56 1.96 -2.28
C THR A 469 -17.45 1.05 -1.74
N PRO A 470 -17.37 0.82 -0.41
CA PRO A 470 -16.46 -0.15 0.17
C PRO A 470 -16.61 -1.56 -0.41
N GLU A 471 -17.84 -1.96 -0.77
CA GLU A 471 -18.18 -3.29 -1.24
C GLU A 471 -17.92 -3.48 -2.74
N THR A 472 -18.17 -2.45 -3.55
CA THR A 472 -18.06 -2.57 -5.02
C THR A 472 -16.73 -2.07 -5.56
N GLY A 473 -16.08 -1.10 -4.91
CA GLY A 473 -14.92 -0.42 -5.48
C GLY A 473 -15.32 0.68 -6.48
N ALA A 474 -14.31 1.31 -7.10
CA ALA A 474 -14.51 2.51 -7.92
C ALA A 474 -14.66 2.14 -9.41
N HIS A 475 -15.83 2.41 -9.98
CA HIS A 475 -16.18 2.00 -11.35
C HIS A 475 -16.56 3.17 -12.23
N VAL A 476 -16.09 3.13 -13.48
CA VAL A 476 -16.42 4.11 -14.51
C VAL A 476 -17.78 3.79 -15.12
N VAL A 477 -18.66 4.78 -15.20
CA VAL A 477 -19.92 4.71 -15.95
C VAL A 477 -19.89 5.82 -17.02
N GLY A 478 -19.73 5.42 -18.29
CA GLY A 478 -19.66 6.36 -19.42
C GLY A 478 -20.97 7.13 -19.63
N ALA A 479 -20.90 8.33 -20.22
CA ALA A 479 -22.02 9.28 -20.30
C ALA A 479 -23.34 8.68 -20.80
N ASP A 480 -23.31 7.86 -21.85
CA ASP A 480 -24.51 7.21 -22.40
C ASP A 480 -25.19 6.29 -21.38
N PHE A 481 -24.42 5.51 -20.62
CA PHE A 481 -24.95 4.64 -19.57
C PHE A 481 -25.31 5.42 -18.31
N ALA A 482 -24.51 6.43 -17.95
CA ALA A 482 -24.75 7.28 -16.79
C ALA A 482 -26.08 8.06 -16.94
N ASN A 483 -26.39 8.55 -18.15
CA ASN A 483 -27.65 9.22 -18.42
C ASN A 483 -28.85 8.27 -18.25
N ALA A 484 -28.80 7.09 -18.87
CA ALA A 484 -29.88 6.09 -18.74
C ALA A 484 -30.05 5.59 -17.30
N TRP A 485 -28.94 5.40 -16.58
CA TRP A 485 -28.95 5.07 -15.16
C TRP A 485 -29.55 6.19 -14.32
N GLY A 486 -29.20 7.43 -14.64
CA GLY A 486 -29.70 8.61 -13.96
C GLY A 486 -31.20 8.84 -14.13
N ASP A 487 -31.72 8.61 -15.34
CA ASP A 487 -33.15 8.64 -15.63
C ASP A 487 -33.92 7.55 -14.84
N SER A 488 -33.23 6.48 -14.42
CA SER A 488 -33.77 5.41 -13.58
C SER A 488 -33.57 5.64 -12.07
N GLY A 489 -33.00 6.78 -11.66
CA GLY A 489 -32.80 7.13 -10.25
C GLY A 489 -31.42 6.78 -9.66
N TRP A 490 -30.39 6.58 -10.49
CA TRP A 490 -29.01 6.35 -10.05
C TRP A 490 -28.88 5.18 -9.04
N GLU A 491 -28.05 5.33 -8.01
CA GLU A 491 -27.79 4.31 -6.99
C GLU A 491 -29.00 4.00 -6.10
N ALA A 492 -29.90 4.98 -5.94
CA ALA A 492 -31.18 4.79 -5.27
C ALA A 492 -32.20 4.04 -6.16
N GLY A 493 -31.91 3.94 -7.46
CA GLY A 493 -32.72 3.27 -8.46
C GLY A 493 -32.66 1.75 -8.41
N PRO A 494 -33.31 1.07 -9.37
CA PRO A 494 -33.47 -0.37 -9.35
C PRO A 494 -32.13 -1.12 -9.50
N LEU A 495 -31.13 -0.50 -10.12
CA LEU A 495 -29.83 -1.12 -10.39
C LEU A 495 -28.86 -1.11 -9.20
N GLY A 496 -28.92 -0.12 -8.31
CA GLY A 496 -27.91 0.07 -7.27
C GLY A 496 -26.58 0.58 -7.85
N TYR A 497 -25.46 0.23 -7.23
CA TYR A 497 -24.12 0.66 -7.66
C TYR A 497 -23.54 -0.20 -8.80
N PRO A 498 -22.66 0.35 -9.64
CA PRO A 498 -21.87 -0.46 -10.59
C PRO A 498 -20.98 -1.45 -9.84
N VAL A 499 -20.81 -2.65 -10.40
CA VAL A 499 -19.96 -3.73 -9.83
C VAL A 499 -18.86 -4.19 -10.80
N GLY A 500 -18.76 -3.53 -11.96
CA GLY A 500 -17.79 -3.86 -12.99
C GLY A 500 -17.69 -2.75 -14.03
N GLU A 501 -16.64 -2.81 -14.82
CA GLU A 501 -16.44 -1.89 -15.94
C GLU A 501 -17.36 -2.25 -17.11
N ARG A 502 -17.58 -1.28 -18.01
CA ARG A 502 -18.22 -1.54 -19.30
C ARG A 502 -17.42 -2.61 -20.05
N ARG A 503 -18.13 -3.59 -20.59
CA ARG A 503 -17.60 -4.66 -21.44
C ARG A 503 -18.25 -4.62 -22.82
N GLU A 504 -17.44 -4.90 -23.84
CA GLU A 504 -17.95 -5.20 -25.18
C GLU A 504 -18.61 -6.57 -25.16
N VAL A 505 -19.78 -6.68 -25.80
CA VAL A 505 -20.57 -7.91 -25.94
C VAL A 505 -20.91 -8.12 -27.42
N ALA A 506 -21.40 -9.31 -27.76
CA ALA A 506 -21.77 -9.66 -29.12
C ALA A 506 -22.78 -8.65 -29.71
N GLY A 507 -22.29 -7.75 -30.57
CA GLY A 507 -23.13 -6.74 -31.21
C GLY A 507 -23.41 -5.50 -30.36
N GLY A 508 -22.73 -5.26 -29.25
CA GLY A 508 -23.00 -4.10 -28.40
C GLY A 508 -22.10 -3.94 -27.18
N ALA A 509 -22.62 -3.25 -26.15
CA ALA A 509 -21.92 -3.06 -24.87
C ALA A 509 -22.83 -3.38 -23.68
N ALA A 510 -22.25 -3.77 -22.56
CA ALA A 510 -22.96 -4.01 -21.31
C ALA A 510 -22.15 -3.57 -20.09
N GLN A 511 -22.83 -3.29 -18.98
CA GLN A 511 -22.21 -3.00 -17.69
C GLN A 511 -23.10 -3.51 -16.56
N ASP A 512 -22.50 -4.26 -15.65
CA ASP A 512 -23.19 -4.86 -14.51
C ASP A 512 -23.28 -3.91 -13.32
N PHE A 513 -24.42 -3.97 -12.65
CA PHE A 513 -24.76 -3.27 -11.43
C PHE A 513 -25.24 -4.27 -10.37
N GLN A 514 -25.24 -3.89 -9.09
CA GLN A 514 -25.57 -4.76 -7.96
C GLN A 514 -26.87 -5.57 -8.16
N ARG A 515 -27.89 -4.94 -8.75
CA ARG A 515 -29.22 -5.52 -8.94
C ARG A 515 -29.66 -5.57 -10.41
N GLY A 516 -28.71 -5.50 -11.34
CA GLY A 516 -29.04 -5.63 -12.75
C GLY A 516 -27.90 -5.26 -13.70
N MET A 517 -28.25 -4.81 -14.89
CA MET A 517 -27.30 -4.34 -15.89
C MET A 517 -27.89 -3.27 -16.79
N LEU A 518 -27.00 -2.48 -17.38
CA LEU A 518 -27.27 -1.66 -18.55
C LEU A 518 -26.65 -2.33 -19.77
N THR A 519 -27.35 -2.33 -20.90
CA THR A 519 -26.83 -2.86 -22.16
C THR A 519 -27.34 -2.08 -23.35
N ARG A 520 -26.56 -2.01 -24.41
CA ARG A 520 -26.90 -1.35 -25.68
C ARG A 520 -26.52 -2.27 -26.82
N ALA A 521 -27.44 -2.51 -27.75
CA ALA A 521 -27.16 -3.15 -29.03
C ALA A 521 -26.67 -2.10 -30.04
N GLY A 522 -25.48 -2.29 -30.61
CA GLY A 522 -24.84 -1.36 -31.55
C GLY A 522 -24.81 0.08 -31.05
N GLU A 523 -25.27 1.02 -31.88
CA GLU A 523 -25.48 2.43 -31.53
C GLU A 523 -26.94 2.73 -31.08
N GLY A 524 -27.67 1.69 -30.66
CA GLY A 524 -29.06 1.79 -30.22
C GLY A 524 -29.25 2.46 -28.86
N GLU A 525 -30.46 2.31 -28.32
CA GLU A 525 -30.81 2.83 -26.98
C GLU A 525 -30.18 1.97 -25.87
N VAL A 526 -29.72 2.61 -24.79
CA VAL A 526 -29.29 1.90 -23.58
C VAL A 526 -30.54 1.35 -22.87
N ARG A 527 -30.58 0.04 -22.68
CA ARG A 527 -31.66 -0.69 -22.01
C ARG A 527 -31.22 -1.13 -20.63
N LEU A 528 -32.14 -1.00 -19.68
CA LEU A 528 -32.00 -1.44 -18.31
C LEU A 528 -32.68 -2.79 -18.13
N VAL A 529 -31.99 -3.72 -17.48
CA VAL A 529 -32.53 -5.01 -17.04
C VAL A 529 -32.28 -5.09 -15.54
N ALA A 530 -33.32 -5.21 -14.71
CA ALA A 530 -33.19 -5.16 -13.25
C ALA A 530 -33.96 -6.26 -12.51
N GLY A 531 -33.61 -6.45 -11.24
CA GLY A 531 -34.27 -7.38 -10.33
C GLY A 531 -34.16 -8.84 -10.79
N ALA A 532 -35.20 -9.62 -10.50
CA ALA A 532 -35.25 -11.05 -10.83
C ALA A 532 -35.12 -11.34 -12.34
N ILE A 533 -35.60 -10.43 -13.19
CA ILE A 533 -35.42 -10.54 -14.65
C ILE A 533 -33.92 -10.48 -15.00
N ALA A 534 -33.17 -9.57 -14.37
CA ALA A 534 -31.74 -9.43 -14.62
C ALA A 534 -30.91 -10.60 -14.08
N GLU A 535 -31.31 -11.15 -12.93
CA GLU A 535 -30.71 -12.37 -12.39
C GLU A 535 -30.84 -13.52 -13.38
N ARG A 536 -32.08 -13.79 -13.85
CA ARG A 536 -32.33 -14.83 -14.84
C ARG A 536 -31.63 -14.56 -16.17
N TYR A 537 -31.61 -13.31 -16.63
CA TYR A 537 -30.92 -12.93 -17.87
C TYR A 537 -29.41 -13.15 -17.77
N ARG A 538 -28.80 -12.86 -16.61
CA ARG A 538 -27.37 -13.11 -16.41
C ARG A 538 -27.05 -14.60 -16.38
N GLU A 539 -27.90 -15.41 -15.75
CA GLU A 539 -27.76 -16.88 -15.73
C GLU A 539 -27.84 -17.51 -17.13
N SER A 540 -28.59 -16.91 -18.05
CA SER A 540 -28.68 -17.37 -19.44
C SER A 540 -27.58 -16.82 -20.36
N GLY A 541 -26.59 -16.11 -19.81
CA GLY A 541 -25.45 -15.55 -20.55
C GLY A 541 -25.58 -14.07 -20.91
N GLY A 542 -26.68 -13.41 -20.52
CA GLY A 542 -26.92 -11.99 -20.80
C GLY A 542 -26.97 -11.70 -22.30
N PRO A 543 -26.40 -10.56 -22.75
CA PRO A 543 -26.38 -10.20 -24.18
C PRO A 543 -25.64 -11.19 -25.07
N ASP A 544 -24.65 -11.90 -24.53
CA ASP A 544 -23.90 -12.94 -25.25
C ASP A 544 -24.64 -14.30 -25.24
N GLY A 545 -25.77 -14.37 -24.56
CA GLY A 545 -26.59 -15.57 -24.35
C GLY A 545 -27.66 -15.78 -25.42
N GLU A 546 -28.50 -16.78 -25.16
CA GLU A 546 -29.52 -17.27 -26.10
C GLU A 546 -30.58 -16.23 -26.47
N LEU A 547 -30.83 -15.29 -25.56
CA LEU A 547 -31.86 -14.27 -25.72
C LEU A 547 -31.42 -13.07 -26.56
N GLY A 548 -30.11 -12.85 -26.73
CA GLY A 548 -29.57 -11.65 -27.34
C GLY A 548 -29.87 -10.38 -26.52
N HIS A 549 -29.86 -9.21 -27.16
CA HIS A 549 -30.07 -7.94 -26.49
C HIS A 549 -31.55 -7.68 -26.10
N PRO A 550 -31.83 -6.84 -25.10
CA PRO A 550 -33.20 -6.42 -24.79
C PRO A 550 -33.81 -5.61 -25.94
N ALA A 551 -35.00 -6.01 -26.39
CA ALA A 551 -35.76 -5.32 -27.43
C ALA A 551 -36.62 -4.17 -26.87
N GLY A 552 -36.85 -4.15 -25.55
CA GLY A 552 -37.64 -3.13 -24.87
C GLY A 552 -37.32 -3.01 -23.38
N GLY A 553 -37.94 -2.03 -22.72
CA GLY A 553 -37.90 -1.89 -21.26
C GLY A 553 -38.78 -2.92 -20.55
N ALA A 554 -38.61 -3.05 -19.22
CA ALA A 554 -39.49 -3.89 -18.42
C ALA A 554 -40.90 -3.31 -18.36
N GLU A 555 -41.90 -4.16 -18.58
CA GLU A 555 -43.33 -3.82 -18.54
C GLU A 555 -43.95 -4.43 -17.28
N PRO A 556 -44.61 -3.63 -16.41
CA PRO A 556 -45.30 -4.17 -15.25
C PRO A 556 -46.54 -4.94 -15.67
N LEU A 557 -46.81 -6.05 -14.97
CA LEU A 557 -47.96 -6.92 -15.17
C LEU A 557 -48.82 -7.00 -13.90
N ARG A 558 -49.96 -7.70 -13.99
CA ARG A 558 -50.86 -7.94 -12.85
C ARG A 558 -50.16 -8.72 -11.73
N ASP A 559 -50.70 -8.60 -10.52
CA ASP A 559 -50.25 -9.38 -9.36
C ASP A 559 -48.75 -9.17 -9.00
N GLY A 560 -48.20 -8.01 -9.36
CA GLY A 560 -46.80 -7.68 -9.11
C GLY A 560 -45.82 -8.37 -10.07
N GLY A 561 -46.32 -8.97 -11.15
CA GLY A 561 -45.48 -9.52 -12.22
C GLY A 561 -44.84 -8.43 -13.08
N ALA A 562 -43.88 -8.84 -13.91
CA ALA A 562 -43.28 -7.99 -14.93
C ALA A 562 -42.82 -8.86 -16.11
N LEU A 563 -42.70 -8.29 -17.30
CA LEU A 563 -42.00 -8.93 -18.41
C LEU A 563 -40.96 -8.02 -19.02
N GLN A 564 -39.99 -8.60 -19.71
CA GLN A 564 -39.10 -7.85 -20.58
C GLN A 564 -38.82 -8.65 -21.85
N ARG A 565 -38.88 -7.96 -22.99
CA ARG A 565 -38.68 -8.55 -24.32
C ARG A 565 -37.22 -8.47 -24.75
N PHE A 566 -36.75 -9.52 -25.41
CA PHE A 566 -35.41 -9.67 -25.97
C PHE A 566 -35.51 -10.08 -27.44
N GLU A 567 -34.40 -10.00 -28.18
CA GLU A 567 -34.37 -10.34 -29.61
C GLU A 567 -34.91 -11.74 -29.92
N HIS A 568 -34.63 -12.72 -29.05
CA HIS A 568 -34.98 -14.13 -29.27
C HIS A 568 -35.93 -14.73 -28.22
N GLY A 569 -36.63 -13.89 -27.44
CA GLY A 569 -37.61 -14.37 -26.46
C GLY A 569 -38.06 -13.32 -25.45
N ILE A 570 -38.75 -13.75 -24.40
CA ILE A 570 -39.22 -12.90 -23.30
C ILE A 570 -38.84 -13.52 -21.97
N ILE A 571 -38.50 -12.69 -20.99
CA ILE A 571 -38.44 -13.12 -19.58
C ILE A 571 -39.67 -12.57 -18.87
N TYR A 572 -40.43 -13.46 -18.24
CA TYR A 572 -41.55 -13.13 -17.36
C TYR A 572 -41.13 -13.36 -15.91
N HIS A 573 -41.48 -12.43 -15.03
CA HIS A 573 -41.34 -12.55 -13.60
C HIS A 573 -42.71 -12.51 -12.91
N HIS A 574 -42.92 -13.38 -11.93
CA HIS A 574 -44.04 -13.33 -11.01
C HIS A 574 -43.55 -13.57 -9.57
N PRO A 575 -44.03 -12.83 -8.55
CA PRO A 575 -43.53 -12.96 -7.18
C PRO A 575 -43.60 -14.37 -6.59
N GLU A 576 -44.59 -15.18 -6.99
CA GLU A 576 -44.76 -16.56 -6.48
C GLU A 576 -43.98 -17.61 -7.28
N HIS A 577 -43.58 -17.31 -8.52
CA HIS A 577 -43.03 -18.30 -9.44
C HIS A 577 -41.58 -18.01 -9.84
N GLY A 578 -41.11 -16.77 -9.65
CA GLY A 578 -39.78 -16.33 -10.07
C GLY A 578 -39.77 -15.84 -11.51
N ALA A 579 -38.57 -15.75 -12.09
CA ALA A 579 -38.35 -15.27 -13.45
C ALA A 579 -38.03 -16.44 -14.41
N HIS A 580 -38.76 -16.53 -15.52
CA HIS A 580 -38.68 -17.63 -16.48
C HIS A 580 -38.56 -17.14 -17.91
N ILE A 581 -37.74 -17.85 -18.70
CA ILE A 581 -37.55 -17.57 -20.12
C ILE A 581 -38.62 -18.29 -20.94
N VAL A 582 -39.29 -17.55 -21.83
CA VAL A 582 -40.13 -18.10 -22.88
C VAL A 582 -39.51 -17.73 -24.24
N PRO A 583 -38.82 -18.67 -24.91
CA PRO A 583 -38.17 -18.41 -26.20
C PRO A 583 -39.20 -18.12 -27.30
N ALA A 584 -38.83 -17.32 -28.30
CA ALA A 584 -39.67 -17.11 -29.48
C ALA A 584 -39.85 -18.43 -30.28
N GLY A 585 -41.06 -18.70 -30.76
CA GLY A 585 -41.41 -19.88 -31.56
C GLY A 585 -42.86 -20.33 -31.38
N ASP A 586 -43.22 -21.49 -31.92
CA ASP A 586 -44.61 -21.96 -31.99
C ASP A 586 -45.32 -22.02 -30.63
N ILE A 587 -44.62 -22.40 -29.54
CA ILE A 587 -45.19 -22.44 -28.18
C ILE A 587 -45.54 -21.04 -27.70
N PHE A 588 -44.66 -20.07 -27.96
CA PHE A 588 -44.82 -18.67 -27.59
C PHE A 588 -45.95 -18.01 -28.38
N ASP A 589 -46.00 -18.23 -29.70
CA ASP A 589 -47.06 -17.71 -30.57
C ASP A 589 -48.43 -18.26 -30.15
N HIS A 590 -48.51 -19.57 -29.89
CA HIS A 590 -49.74 -20.21 -29.42
C HIS A 590 -50.17 -19.70 -28.04
N TRP A 591 -49.24 -19.58 -27.08
CA TRP A 591 -49.55 -18.97 -25.79
C TRP A 591 -50.09 -17.56 -25.96
N GLY A 592 -49.53 -16.80 -26.89
CA GLY A 592 -49.99 -15.46 -27.24
C GLY A 592 -51.41 -15.40 -27.81
N ASP A 593 -51.73 -16.30 -28.75
CA ASP A 593 -53.09 -16.44 -29.31
C ASP A 593 -54.13 -16.81 -28.24
N THR A 594 -53.71 -17.45 -27.15
CA THR A 594 -54.57 -17.76 -26.00
C THR A 594 -54.65 -16.65 -24.94
N GLY A 595 -53.99 -15.50 -25.16
CA GLY A 595 -54.07 -14.33 -24.28
C GLY A 595 -52.92 -14.18 -23.27
N TRP A 596 -51.77 -14.82 -23.50
CA TRP A 596 -50.56 -14.68 -22.68
C TRP A 596 -50.81 -14.98 -21.18
N GLU A 597 -50.20 -14.20 -20.28
CA GLU A 597 -50.35 -14.33 -18.83
C GLU A 597 -51.77 -14.03 -18.34
N ASN A 598 -52.61 -13.40 -19.17
CA ASN A 598 -54.02 -13.15 -18.88
C ASN A 598 -54.94 -14.25 -19.42
N GLY A 599 -54.37 -15.18 -20.19
CA GLY A 599 -55.05 -16.34 -20.76
C GLY A 599 -55.20 -17.50 -19.78
N PRO A 600 -55.73 -18.64 -20.27
CA PRO A 600 -56.01 -19.81 -19.43
C PRO A 600 -54.76 -20.48 -18.85
N PHE A 601 -53.58 -20.25 -19.43
CA PHE A 601 -52.31 -20.82 -18.95
C PHE A 601 -51.66 -19.99 -17.84
N GLY A 602 -51.93 -18.69 -17.75
CA GLY A 602 -51.30 -17.82 -16.76
C GLY A 602 -49.79 -17.64 -16.97
N TYR A 603 -49.07 -17.33 -15.89
CA TYR A 603 -47.62 -17.09 -15.91
C TYR A 603 -46.82 -18.37 -16.15
N PRO A 604 -45.64 -18.29 -16.81
CA PRO A 604 -44.70 -19.41 -16.85
C PRO A 604 -44.19 -19.74 -15.45
N VAL A 605 -43.99 -21.02 -15.17
CA VAL A 605 -43.53 -21.54 -13.86
C VAL A 605 -42.33 -22.50 -13.98
N GLY A 606 -41.80 -22.63 -15.19
CA GLY A 606 -40.65 -23.46 -15.53
C GLY A 606 -39.97 -22.97 -16.80
N GLU A 607 -38.90 -23.64 -17.21
CA GLU A 607 -38.18 -23.30 -18.45
C GLU A 607 -38.62 -24.19 -19.62
N GLN A 608 -38.57 -23.65 -20.83
CA GLN A 608 -38.79 -24.45 -22.04
C GLN A 608 -37.68 -25.50 -22.16
N ARG A 609 -38.06 -26.77 -22.24
CA ARG A 609 -37.10 -27.89 -22.31
C ARG A 609 -37.35 -28.78 -23.51
N ARG A 610 -36.28 -29.38 -24.03
CA ARG A 610 -36.37 -30.42 -25.05
C ARG A 610 -36.84 -31.73 -24.43
N ILE A 611 -37.75 -32.39 -25.13
CA ILE A 611 -38.26 -33.73 -24.81
C ILE A 611 -37.92 -34.72 -25.94
N PRO A 612 -38.02 -36.04 -25.71
CA PRO A 612 -37.67 -37.05 -26.72
C PRO A 612 -38.31 -36.79 -28.09
N ALA A 613 -37.65 -37.26 -29.15
CA ALA A 613 -38.03 -37.04 -30.55
C ALA A 613 -38.02 -35.56 -31.01
N GLY A 614 -37.28 -34.69 -30.30
CA GLY A 614 -37.07 -33.30 -30.73
C GLY A 614 -38.23 -32.36 -30.40
N GLY A 615 -39.15 -32.79 -29.52
CA GLY A 615 -40.21 -31.92 -29.04
C GLY A 615 -39.72 -30.87 -28.03
N LEU A 616 -40.55 -29.86 -27.80
CA LEU A 616 -40.37 -28.83 -26.78
C LEU A 616 -41.56 -28.84 -25.83
N GLU A 617 -41.35 -28.51 -24.56
CA GLU A 617 -42.44 -28.26 -23.61
C GLU A 617 -42.12 -27.10 -22.68
N GLN A 618 -43.14 -26.33 -22.33
CA GLN A 618 -43.12 -25.18 -21.43
C GLN A 618 -44.22 -25.33 -20.39
N GLU A 619 -43.88 -25.14 -19.12
CA GLU A 619 -44.84 -25.18 -18.00
C GLU A 619 -45.34 -23.77 -17.68
N PHE A 620 -46.65 -23.67 -17.45
CA PHE A 620 -47.36 -22.50 -16.98
C PHE A 620 -48.22 -22.86 -15.75
N ALA A 621 -48.64 -21.86 -14.99
CA ALA A 621 -49.43 -22.07 -13.77
C ALA A 621 -50.71 -22.88 -14.04
N GLY A 622 -51.38 -22.60 -15.17
CA GLY A 622 -52.60 -23.24 -15.62
C GLY A 622 -52.42 -24.49 -16.49
N GLY A 623 -51.19 -24.96 -16.74
CA GLY A 623 -50.96 -26.16 -17.56
C GLY A 623 -49.66 -26.18 -18.35
N TRP A 624 -49.59 -27.07 -19.34
CA TRP A 624 -48.45 -27.24 -20.25
C TRP A 624 -48.84 -26.88 -21.68
N ILE A 625 -47.87 -26.32 -22.41
CA ILE A 625 -47.90 -26.22 -23.87
C ILE A 625 -46.70 -27.00 -24.39
N ARG A 626 -46.93 -27.92 -25.34
CA ARG A 626 -45.90 -28.77 -25.93
C ARG A 626 -45.91 -28.65 -27.45
N GLN A 627 -44.74 -28.73 -28.06
CA GLN A 627 -44.56 -28.89 -29.49
C GLN A 627 -44.02 -30.29 -29.78
N LEU A 628 -44.83 -31.15 -30.38
CA LEU A 628 -44.45 -32.52 -30.75
C LEU A 628 -44.55 -32.70 -32.26
N ASN A 629 -43.44 -33.06 -32.92
CA ASN A 629 -43.38 -33.23 -34.37
C ASN A 629 -43.95 -32.03 -35.15
N GLY A 630 -43.72 -30.80 -34.67
CA GLY A 630 -44.22 -29.56 -35.27
C GLY A 630 -45.70 -29.27 -35.03
N ARG A 631 -46.35 -29.94 -34.06
CA ARG A 631 -47.74 -29.66 -33.66
C ARG A 631 -47.80 -29.22 -32.22
N ILE A 632 -48.63 -28.21 -31.94
CA ILE A 632 -48.91 -27.75 -30.58
C ILE A 632 -49.95 -28.65 -29.90
N GLU A 633 -49.65 -29.04 -28.67
CA GLU A 633 -50.54 -29.77 -27.77
C GLU A 633 -50.66 -29.02 -26.44
N GLU A 634 -51.89 -28.92 -25.94
CA GLU A 634 -52.23 -28.26 -24.68
C GLU A 634 -52.63 -29.29 -23.61
N GLU A 635 -52.17 -29.08 -22.37
CA GLU A 635 -52.66 -29.80 -21.19
C GLU A 635 -53.03 -28.79 -20.11
N ARG A 636 -54.30 -28.72 -19.71
CA ARG A 636 -54.80 -27.72 -18.74
C ARG A 636 -55.00 -28.34 -17.35
N ARG A 637 -54.74 -27.57 -16.30
CA ARG A 637 -54.96 -27.97 -14.89
C ARG A 637 -56.34 -27.62 -14.37
#